data_AF-A0A9Q3HUH6-F1
#
_entry.id   AF-A0A9Q3HUH6-F1
#
_cell.length_a   1.000
_cell.length_b   1.000
_cell.length_c   1.000
_cell.angle_alpha   90.00
_cell.angle_beta   90.00
_cell.angle_gamma   90.00
#
_symmetry.space_group_name_H-M   'P 1'
#
loop_
_entity.id
_entity.type
_entity.pdbx_description
1 polymer ?
#
loop_
_entity_poly.entity_id
_entity_poly.type
_entity_poly.pdbx_seq_one_letter_code
_entity_poly.pdbx_strand_id
1 'polypeptide(L)'
;MCGIGLALQKIPKSNCSPPASQDVDGVLRSIKLAISSRGPDLQTQTTRIVQGMSSEFDLKLWLLGSVLHLRGNSLTAQPITSLSSGSLLLWNGEVFNGLALPQNDNDGQVVFAQLECRASRSVPQVLVDIEGPYAFIYYDAVRQEIWFGRDPLGRRSLMILHQESPHENPIFSLASHFDGQAAIRSTELTTQSLFCIQCSDVKDPFEVREVQRGPLGIFLNRRLPLESDRISLCHLNNKLPPDLTAALSRFRGVLTTSVRRRLDTISNLYRNDEDESSTAILFSGGLDCTTIALIAHSYLPMNESIDLINVAFENPRSLSKFTTETSLTEEHIFSVPDRRTGFSSWRELCDLVPQRTWRFVMVDVWMADYLKYKDQIIQLMRPNFTVMDLSIAAALFFAARGIGKCLVASCPNEQSLAHAYCSPARVYLSGLGADELLAGYSRHRSAFFSPTSWISLIDELQLDIDRIPTRNLGRDDRIISFFGREVRYPFLDKEVINVLADLPVHLKCALELGKGIGDKLLLRLLARELGLKQASKLEKRAIQFGARSAKLEGMEKGTNKLIQSIPDSSQLDFRPVALSLKSTFFTGRQRLTSPQVNLSLAKLTPTQEDRRVGLFPSTLKLSKLFFTSCPAGQTVILGYPSHISLAKTLSEKSQHTFFPAKPYYKMTSILQKGIGMLANCTIPIGTTILSERPVLIMPEQLEAPTRQELDDVHLAAFDELSFEQQLGLSALASATEDDKCQGHPLVNRIWNNEICFPLASKQSPPESPYPYSAVYLTISRFNHSCSPNARWHFDQSTFSLHLCAVRDIAEEEEITVSYIDHLCCRAERQERLYSKWAFECRCPACGLDDNVEKQKSDSRRELLGKDYAYVQDLLKTSMSSYCEDLHKAEKLIERLQSSILLVSQENLHEEYALFGRALAKVYHFIEENKLASATCAKYLAILGAVQGFGSPEWLELKSIMTTQRDNID
;
A
#
# COMPACT_ATOMS: atom_id res chain seq x y z
N MET A 1 -22.41 18.05 11.34
CA MET A 1 -21.33 17.02 11.41
C MET A 1 -20.29 17.33 12.52
N CYS A 2 -19.65 16.35 13.14
CA CYS A 2 -18.62 16.56 14.19
C CYS A 2 -17.51 15.49 14.20
N GLY A 3 -16.46 15.73 14.97
CA GLY A 3 -15.66 14.69 15.61
C GLY A 3 -16.05 14.58 17.09
N ILE A 4 -16.31 13.36 17.58
CA ILE A 4 -16.72 13.12 18.97
C ILE A 4 -15.83 12.07 19.63
N GLY A 5 -15.63 12.19 20.95
CA GLY A 5 -14.88 11.22 21.74
C GLY A 5 -15.25 11.22 23.22
N LEU A 6 -14.98 10.08 23.87
CA LEU A 6 -15.19 9.83 25.28
C LEU A 6 -13.99 9.05 25.83
N ALA A 7 -13.50 9.42 27.01
CA ALA A 7 -12.68 8.55 27.85
C ALA A 7 -13.31 8.42 29.25
N LEU A 8 -13.20 7.24 29.86
CA LEU A 8 -13.68 6.91 31.20
C LEU A 8 -12.56 6.31 32.05
N GLN A 9 -12.41 6.75 33.30
CA GLN A 9 -11.43 6.21 34.26
C GLN A 9 -12.05 6.08 35.66
N LYS A 10 -11.69 5.02 36.40
CA LYS A 10 -12.05 4.85 37.82
C LYS A 10 -11.11 5.69 38.70
N ILE A 11 -11.65 6.36 39.71
CA ILE A 11 -10.92 7.13 40.73
C ILE A 11 -11.16 6.49 42.11
N PRO A 12 -10.15 5.88 42.75
CA PRO A 12 -10.30 5.22 44.05
C PRO A 12 -10.64 6.18 45.21
N LYS A 13 -11.48 5.72 46.15
CA LYS A 13 -11.86 6.42 47.39
C LYS A 13 -10.97 6.04 48.57
N SER A 14 -9.71 6.46 48.52
CA SER A 14 -8.75 6.50 49.64
C SER A 14 -8.69 5.29 50.61
N ASN A 15 -7.81 4.33 50.30
CA ASN A 15 -6.94 3.65 51.28
C ASN A 15 -5.87 2.76 50.61
N CYS A 16 -6.02 2.47 49.32
CA CYS A 16 -4.95 1.93 48.50
C CYS A 16 -4.03 3.04 47.98
N SER A 17 -2.76 2.67 47.75
CA SER A 17 -1.78 3.46 46.99
C SER A 17 -2.39 3.98 45.68
N PRO A 18 -2.01 5.17 45.18
CA PRO A 18 -2.40 5.56 43.83
C PRO A 18 -1.86 4.50 42.85
N PRO A 19 -2.72 3.83 42.06
CA PRO A 19 -2.24 2.90 41.04
C PRO A 19 -1.39 3.67 40.04
N ALA A 20 -0.40 3.00 39.44
CA ALA A 20 0.47 3.62 38.45
C ALA A 20 -0.38 4.33 37.38
N SER A 21 -0.19 5.64 37.23
CA SER A 21 -1.05 6.46 36.39
C SER A 21 -0.95 6.01 34.93
N GLN A 22 -2.02 5.42 34.40
CA GLN A 22 -2.15 5.27 32.95
C GLN A 22 -2.01 6.66 32.29
N ASP A 23 -1.44 6.68 31.08
CA ASP A 23 -1.35 7.88 30.26
C ASP A 23 -2.72 8.25 29.65
N VAL A 24 -3.64 8.66 30.53
CA VAL A 24 -4.95 9.23 30.17
C VAL A 24 -4.73 10.41 29.24
N ASP A 25 -3.74 11.25 29.53
CA ASP A 25 -3.43 12.44 28.75
C ASP A 25 -2.95 12.10 27.33
N GLY A 26 -2.20 11.01 27.15
CA GLY A 26 -1.85 10.44 25.84
C GLY A 26 -3.06 9.95 25.06
N VAL A 27 -3.99 9.20 25.68
CA VAL A 27 -5.24 8.77 25.03
C VAL A 27 -6.10 9.97 24.65
N LEU A 28 -6.28 10.93 25.56
CA LEU A 28 -7.03 12.16 25.31
C LEU A 28 -6.38 13.00 24.21
N ARG A 29 -5.05 13.10 24.19
CA ARG A 29 -4.28 13.80 23.14
C ARG A 29 -4.44 13.12 21.78
N SER A 30 -4.34 11.79 21.71
CA SER A 30 -4.55 11.00 20.50
C SER A 30 -5.94 11.25 19.92
N ILE A 31 -6.99 11.13 20.74
CA ILE A 31 -8.38 11.41 20.34
C ILE A 31 -8.51 12.87 19.88
N LYS A 32 -8.09 13.83 20.71
CA LYS A 32 -8.27 15.27 20.46
C LYS A 32 -7.58 15.74 19.18
N LEU A 33 -6.34 15.29 18.92
CA LEU A 33 -5.63 15.58 17.68
C LEU A 33 -6.38 14.98 16.48
N ALA A 34 -6.75 13.70 16.55
CA ALA A 34 -7.39 12.98 15.46
C ALA A 34 -8.80 13.47 15.09
N ILE A 35 -9.58 13.98 16.06
CA ILE A 35 -10.91 14.52 15.79
C ILE A 35 -10.91 16.01 15.45
N SER A 36 -9.80 16.75 15.69
CA SER A 36 -9.74 18.21 15.49
C SER A 36 -10.08 18.64 14.06
N SER A 37 -9.48 17.99 13.06
CA SER A 37 -9.69 18.35 11.65
C SER A 37 -11.08 17.96 11.11
N ARG A 38 -11.82 17.09 11.84
CA ARG A 38 -13.23 16.77 11.54
C ARG A 38 -14.20 17.90 11.85
N GLY A 39 -13.79 18.86 12.68
CA GLY A 39 -14.63 19.92 13.18
C GLY A 39 -13.82 21.18 13.47
N PRO A 40 -13.30 21.86 12.44
CA PRO A 40 -12.37 22.96 12.57
C PRO A 40 -12.97 24.21 13.24
N ASP A 41 -14.30 24.40 13.22
CA ASP A 41 -14.91 25.66 13.69
C ASP A 41 -14.83 25.85 15.21
N LEU A 42 -14.86 24.75 15.98
CA LEU A 42 -14.78 24.78 17.45
C LEU A 42 -14.39 23.42 18.02
N GLN A 43 -13.37 23.39 18.87
CA GLN A 43 -13.01 22.21 19.65
C GLN A 43 -13.22 22.45 21.14
N THR A 44 -13.74 21.44 21.83
CA THR A 44 -14.18 21.51 23.22
C THR A 44 -13.79 20.26 23.99
N GLN A 45 -13.68 20.42 25.30
CA GLN A 45 -13.42 19.32 26.23
C GLN A 45 -14.15 19.61 27.53
N THR A 46 -15.03 18.71 27.95
CA THR A 46 -15.75 18.79 29.22
C THR A 46 -15.38 17.59 30.08
N THR A 47 -15.05 17.83 31.34
CA THR A 47 -14.79 16.79 32.33
C THR A 47 -15.93 16.72 33.34
N ARG A 48 -16.41 15.52 33.65
CA ARG A 48 -17.36 15.27 34.74
C ARG A 48 -16.82 14.19 35.66
N ILE A 49 -17.06 14.34 36.95
CA ILE A 49 -16.85 13.28 37.95
C ILE A 49 -18.24 12.88 38.40
N VAL A 50 -18.53 11.60 38.33
CA VAL A 50 -19.80 11.03 38.74
C VAL A 50 -19.57 10.35 40.09
N GLN A 51 -20.29 10.85 41.10
CA GLN A 51 -20.05 10.52 42.50
C GLN A 51 -21.12 9.59 43.08
N GLY A 52 -20.77 8.88 44.16
CA GLY A 52 -21.72 8.03 44.90
C GLY A 52 -22.07 6.70 44.21
N MET A 53 -21.33 6.32 43.16
CA MET A 53 -21.61 5.17 42.29
C MET A 53 -21.27 3.80 42.89
N SER A 54 -20.21 3.80 43.69
CA SER A 54 -19.58 2.65 44.34
C SER A 54 -18.96 3.12 45.65
N SER A 55 -18.86 2.24 46.64
CA SER A 55 -18.08 2.49 47.87
C SER A 55 -16.58 2.58 47.62
N GLU A 56 -16.08 2.04 46.50
CA GLU A 56 -14.66 1.86 46.23
C GLU A 56 -14.09 2.95 45.29
N PHE A 57 -14.89 3.47 44.37
CA PHE A 57 -14.45 4.45 43.36
C PHE A 57 -15.54 5.46 42.95
N ASP A 58 -15.12 6.55 42.34
CA ASP A 58 -15.93 7.45 41.49
C ASP A 58 -15.51 7.27 40.02
N LEU A 59 -16.37 7.69 39.07
CA LEU A 59 -16.09 7.59 37.64
C LEU A 59 -15.81 8.97 37.05
N LYS A 60 -14.69 9.14 36.33
CA LYS A 60 -14.35 10.38 35.62
C LYS A 60 -14.54 10.21 34.12
N LEU A 61 -15.30 11.14 33.54
CA LEU A 61 -15.67 11.21 32.13
C LEU A 61 -14.94 12.41 31.51
N TRP A 62 -14.33 12.21 30.35
CA TRP A 62 -13.88 13.28 29.48
C TRP A 62 -14.64 13.19 28.17
N LEU A 63 -15.46 14.21 27.87
CA LEU A 63 -16.21 14.33 26.63
C LEU A 63 -15.49 15.33 25.72
N LEU A 64 -15.12 14.90 24.53
CA LEU A 64 -14.39 15.70 23.54
C LEU A 64 -15.30 15.97 22.34
N GLY A 65 -15.45 17.25 22.00
CA GLY A 65 -16.21 17.71 20.85
C GLY A 65 -15.31 18.47 19.86
N SER A 66 -15.62 18.32 18.58
CA SER A 66 -14.98 19.01 17.47
C SER A 66 -16.06 19.28 16.43
N VAL A 67 -16.42 20.53 16.19
CA VAL A 67 -17.66 20.91 15.48
C VAL A 67 -17.38 21.38 14.06
N LEU A 68 -18.03 20.73 13.08
CA LEU A 68 -18.22 21.25 11.74
C LEU A 68 -19.68 21.72 11.61
N HIS A 69 -19.90 23.02 11.79
CA HIS A 69 -21.22 23.62 11.70
C HIS A 69 -21.72 23.57 10.26
N LEU A 70 -22.77 22.80 10.01
CA LEU A 70 -23.41 22.68 8.70
C LEU A 70 -24.87 23.10 8.73
N ARG A 71 -25.48 23.16 9.92
CA ARG A 71 -26.90 23.41 10.12
C ARG A 71 -27.12 24.22 11.39
N GLY A 72 -27.93 25.27 11.25
CA GLY A 72 -28.21 26.24 12.30
C GLY A 72 -27.94 27.67 11.83
N ASN A 73 -28.53 28.65 12.53
CA ASN A 73 -28.17 30.06 12.41
C ASN A 73 -26.94 30.45 13.26
N SER A 74 -26.45 29.54 14.11
CA SER A 74 -25.35 29.81 15.03
C SER A 74 -24.59 28.53 15.39
N LEU A 75 -23.26 28.64 15.44
CA LEU A 75 -22.34 27.60 15.89
C LEU A 75 -22.77 27.03 17.25
N THR A 76 -23.19 25.76 17.25
CA THR A 76 -23.63 25.05 18.45
C THR A 76 -22.45 24.29 19.06
N ALA A 77 -22.01 24.71 20.24
CA ALA A 77 -20.97 24.01 20.99
C ALA A 77 -21.47 22.64 21.47
N GLN A 78 -20.55 21.66 21.50
CA GLN A 78 -20.78 20.33 22.05
C GLN A 78 -19.78 20.05 23.20
N PRO A 79 -20.04 19.13 24.16
CA PRO A 79 -21.30 18.45 24.38
C PRO A 79 -22.43 19.45 24.69
N ILE A 80 -23.57 19.25 24.04
CA ILE A 80 -24.81 19.98 24.32
C ILE A 80 -25.18 19.63 25.77
N THR A 81 -25.35 20.65 26.61
CA THR A 81 -25.44 20.49 28.06
C THR A 81 -26.80 20.93 28.57
N SER A 82 -27.44 20.10 29.38
CA SER A 82 -28.70 20.43 30.06
C SER A 82 -28.41 21.00 31.44
N LEU A 83 -28.80 22.25 31.68
CA LEU A 83 -28.61 22.91 32.99
C LEU A 83 -29.56 22.35 34.07
N SER A 84 -30.70 21.78 33.67
CA SER A 84 -31.72 21.27 34.60
C SER A 84 -31.44 19.84 35.09
N SER A 85 -30.86 18.98 34.25
CA SER A 85 -30.56 17.58 34.60
C SER A 85 -29.06 17.33 34.85
N GLY A 86 -28.18 18.12 34.23
CA GLY A 86 -26.74 17.83 34.15
C GLY A 86 -26.35 16.88 33.01
N SER A 87 -27.30 16.39 32.20
CA SER A 87 -27.04 15.52 31.05
C SER A 87 -26.19 16.19 29.97
N LEU A 88 -25.51 15.38 29.16
CA LEU A 88 -24.59 15.81 28.10
C LEU A 88 -24.80 15.00 26.80
N LEU A 89 -24.82 15.64 25.64
CA LEU A 89 -24.85 14.98 24.32
C LEU A 89 -23.71 15.45 23.40
N LEU A 90 -22.92 14.50 22.92
CA LEU A 90 -22.10 14.63 21.72
C LEU A 90 -22.88 14.04 20.53
N TRP A 91 -23.09 14.82 19.47
CA TRP A 91 -23.85 14.47 18.27
C TRP A 91 -23.02 14.72 17.01
N ASN A 92 -22.48 13.66 16.42
CA ASN A 92 -21.90 13.69 15.08
C ASN A 92 -22.92 13.15 14.07
N GLY A 93 -23.83 14.01 13.60
CA GLY A 93 -24.80 13.61 12.60
C GLY A 93 -25.48 14.77 11.88
N GLU A 94 -26.45 14.39 11.06
CA GLU A 94 -27.48 15.24 10.45
C GLU A 94 -28.80 14.47 10.44
N VAL A 95 -29.91 15.13 10.75
CA VAL A 95 -31.26 14.55 10.63
C VAL A 95 -31.99 15.10 9.39
N PHE A 96 -32.36 14.21 8.46
CA PHE A 96 -33.03 14.56 7.20
C PHE A 96 -34.53 14.23 7.19
N ASN A 97 -34.97 13.23 7.95
CA ASN A 97 -36.39 12.91 8.15
C ASN A 97 -36.60 12.20 9.52
N GLY A 98 -37.85 11.95 9.90
CA GLY A 98 -38.20 11.18 11.11
C GLY A 98 -38.28 11.98 12.41
N LEU A 99 -37.87 13.25 12.37
CA LEU A 99 -38.03 14.21 13.46
C LEU A 99 -38.50 15.54 12.88
N ALA A 100 -39.48 16.18 13.52
CA ALA A 100 -39.94 17.50 13.13
C ALA A 100 -38.88 18.54 13.50
N LEU A 101 -38.27 19.16 12.49
CA LEU A 101 -37.18 20.12 12.64
C LEU A 101 -37.47 21.37 11.82
N PRO A 102 -37.54 22.56 12.43
CA PRO A 102 -37.46 23.82 11.69
C PRO A 102 -36.17 23.88 10.85
N GLN A 103 -36.22 24.63 9.76
CA GLN A 103 -35.14 24.69 8.77
C GLN A 103 -33.82 25.19 9.38
N ASN A 104 -33.92 26.14 10.33
CA ASN A 104 -32.78 26.85 10.92
C ASN A 104 -32.36 26.31 12.30
N ASP A 105 -33.00 25.24 12.79
CA ASP A 105 -32.69 24.64 14.09
C ASP A 105 -31.50 23.69 13.97
N ASN A 106 -30.66 23.64 15.01
CA ASN A 106 -29.64 22.61 15.13
C ASN A 106 -30.30 21.27 15.50
N ASP A 107 -30.11 20.26 14.65
CA ASP A 107 -30.71 18.94 14.81
C ASP A 107 -30.26 18.24 16.11
N GLY A 108 -28.99 18.37 16.47
CA GLY A 108 -28.44 17.84 17.73
C GLY A 108 -29.12 18.39 18.97
N GLN A 109 -29.50 19.68 18.98
CA GLN A 109 -30.25 20.28 20.09
C GLN A 109 -31.66 19.69 20.21
N VAL A 110 -32.36 19.48 19.09
CA VAL A 110 -33.71 18.90 19.11
C VAL A 110 -33.67 17.42 19.49
N VAL A 111 -32.68 16.66 19.00
CA VAL A 111 -32.44 15.27 19.43
C VAL A 111 -32.16 15.22 20.94
N PHE A 112 -31.35 16.14 21.47
CA PHE A 112 -31.09 16.23 22.91
C PHE A 112 -32.37 16.51 23.72
N ALA A 113 -33.21 17.45 23.26
CA ALA A 113 -34.49 17.74 23.90
C ALA A 113 -35.42 16.51 23.91
N GLN A 114 -35.45 15.71 22.83
CA GLN A 114 -36.21 14.45 22.81
C GLN A 114 -35.66 13.39 23.76
N LEU A 115 -34.33 13.32 23.95
CA LEU A 115 -33.70 12.40 24.91
C LEU A 115 -33.95 12.79 26.37
N GLU A 116 -33.94 14.09 26.67
CA GLU A 116 -34.27 14.63 28.00
C GLU A 116 -35.76 14.45 28.33
N CYS A 117 -36.65 14.73 27.38
CA CYS A 117 -38.10 14.57 27.53
C CYS A 117 -38.61 13.13 27.30
N ARG A 118 -37.73 12.12 27.24
CA ARG A 118 -38.12 10.75 26.82
C ARG A 118 -39.05 9.99 27.77
N ALA A 119 -39.28 10.49 28.98
CA ALA A 119 -40.12 9.88 30.00
C ALA A 119 -39.77 8.39 30.25
N SER A 120 -40.66 7.46 29.90
CA SER A 120 -40.45 6.01 30.01
C SER A 120 -39.84 5.36 28.76
N ARG A 121 -39.64 6.09 27.66
CA ARG A 121 -39.03 5.57 26.43
C ARG A 121 -37.54 5.30 26.64
N SER A 122 -37.03 4.22 26.06
CA SER A 122 -35.60 3.95 25.99
C SER A 122 -34.92 4.84 24.96
N VAL A 123 -33.60 5.04 25.07
CA VAL A 123 -32.82 5.78 24.05
C VAL A 123 -32.97 5.18 22.64
N PRO A 124 -32.93 3.85 22.43
CA PRO A 124 -33.28 3.25 21.14
C PRO A 124 -34.65 3.68 20.59
N GLN A 125 -35.68 3.74 21.44
CA GLN A 125 -37.03 4.15 21.05
C GLN A 125 -37.15 5.63 20.69
N VAL A 126 -36.23 6.50 21.13
CA VAL A 126 -36.15 7.91 20.70
C VAL A 126 -35.48 8.02 19.33
N LEU A 127 -34.47 7.19 19.06
CA LEU A 127 -33.63 7.29 17.87
C LEU A 127 -34.08 6.41 16.68
N VAL A 128 -35.13 5.59 16.84
CA VAL A 128 -35.58 4.60 15.83
C VAL A 128 -36.17 5.25 14.57
N ASP A 129 -36.87 6.37 14.72
CA ASP A 129 -37.54 7.05 13.61
C ASP A 129 -36.60 7.97 12.82
N ILE A 130 -35.53 8.47 13.46
CA ILE A 130 -34.55 9.39 12.88
C ILE A 130 -33.92 8.77 11.63
N GLU A 131 -34.15 9.40 10.48
CA GLU A 131 -33.44 9.09 9.25
C GLU A 131 -32.39 10.17 8.95
N GLY A 132 -31.14 9.72 8.95
CA GLY A 132 -29.96 10.54 8.71
C GLY A 132 -28.68 9.84 9.19
N PRO A 133 -27.50 10.29 8.72
CA PRO A 133 -26.22 9.78 9.18
C PRO A 133 -25.93 10.29 10.59
N TYR A 134 -25.64 9.42 11.56
CA TYR A 134 -25.31 9.85 12.92
C TYR A 134 -24.40 8.89 13.70
N ALA A 135 -23.64 9.45 14.62
CA ALA A 135 -23.02 8.78 15.75
C ALA A 135 -23.14 9.68 16.98
N PHE A 136 -23.34 9.12 18.16
CA PHE A 136 -23.58 9.90 19.37
C PHE A 136 -22.98 9.26 20.62
N ILE A 137 -22.77 10.11 21.63
CA ILE A 137 -22.45 9.74 23.01
C ILE A 137 -23.31 10.64 23.91
N TYR A 138 -24.21 10.04 24.69
CA TYR A 138 -25.17 10.71 25.56
C TYR A 138 -24.99 10.23 27.00
N TYR A 139 -24.68 11.13 27.91
CA TYR A 139 -24.70 10.89 29.35
C TYR A 139 -26.02 11.39 29.92
N ASP A 140 -26.87 10.47 30.39
CA ASP A 140 -28.06 10.77 31.18
C ASP A 140 -27.66 10.89 32.65
N ALA A 141 -27.64 12.11 33.17
CA ALA A 141 -27.29 12.40 34.55
C ALA A 141 -28.43 12.05 35.54
N VAL A 142 -29.67 11.86 35.08
CA VAL A 142 -30.81 11.47 35.93
C VAL A 142 -30.81 9.96 36.16
N ARG A 143 -30.55 9.17 35.12
CA ARG A 143 -30.52 7.70 35.19
C ARG A 143 -29.14 7.10 35.44
N GLN A 144 -28.09 7.94 35.39
CA GLN A 144 -26.70 7.52 35.56
C GLN A 144 -26.28 6.49 34.50
N GLU A 145 -26.61 6.79 33.24
CA GLU A 145 -26.38 5.94 32.06
C GLU A 145 -25.51 6.68 31.03
N ILE A 146 -24.55 6.00 30.41
CA ILE A 146 -23.85 6.49 29.21
C ILE A 146 -24.29 5.66 28.01
N TRP A 147 -25.08 6.26 27.12
CA TRP A 147 -25.53 5.67 25.87
C TRP A 147 -24.65 6.09 24.70
N PHE A 148 -24.33 5.17 23.79
CA PHE A 148 -23.59 5.49 22.58
C PHE A 148 -23.93 4.53 21.44
N GLY A 149 -23.63 4.97 20.22
CA GLY A 149 -23.79 4.15 19.02
C GLY A 149 -23.87 4.96 17.74
N ARG A 150 -24.28 4.29 16.66
CA ARG A 150 -24.23 4.78 15.28
C ARG A 150 -25.58 4.60 14.60
N ASP A 151 -25.80 5.28 13.49
CA ASP A 151 -26.99 5.09 12.66
C ASP A 151 -27.02 3.67 12.05
N PRO A 152 -28.21 3.15 11.67
CA PRO A 152 -28.34 1.76 11.21
C PRO A 152 -27.45 1.39 10.01
N LEU A 153 -27.10 2.37 9.17
CA LEU A 153 -26.22 2.17 8.01
C LEU A 153 -24.75 2.53 8.29
N GLY A 154 -24.39 2.97 9.49
CA GLY A 154 -23.00 3.26 9.84
C GLY A 154 -22.38 4.37 9.00
N ARG A 155 -23.16 5.39 8.64
CA ARG A 155 -22.76 6.50 7.77
C ARG A 155 -21.80 7.48 8.46
N ARG A 156 -21.73 7.48 9.80
CA ARG A 156 -20.75 8.21 10.63
C ARG A 156 -19.87 7.24 11.41
N SER A 157 -18.58 7.54 11.59
CA SER A 157 -17.68 6.67 12.36
C SER A 157 -17.78 6.87 13.88
N LEU A 158 -17.75 5.76 14.60
CA LEU A 158 -17.50 5.71 16.04
C LEU A 158 -16.90 4.34 16.40
N MET A 159 -15.73 4.36 17.03
CA MET A 159 -14.93 3.17 17.33
C MET A 159 -14.70 3.04 18.84
N ILE A 160 -14.62 1.80 19.33
CA ILE A 160 -14.02 1.48 20.63
C ILE A 160 -12.51 1.48 20.46
N LEU A 161 -11.80 2.11 21.38
CA LEU A 161 -10.34 2.09 21.47
C LEU A 161 -9.92 1.11 22.57
N HIS A 162 -9.07 0.15 22.21
CA HIS A 162 -8.61 -0.92 23.10
C HIS A 162 -7.11 -0.75 23.37
N GLN A 163 -6.72 -0.66 24.64
CA GLN A 163 -5.32 -0.65 25.07
C GLN A 163 -4.78 -2.09 25.12
N GLU A 164 -3.50 -2.30 24.79
CA GLU A 164 -2.95 -3.67 24.63
C GLU A 164 -2.58 -4.41 25.93
N SER A 165 -2.54 -3.73 27.09
CA SER A 165 -2.07 -4.31 28.36
C SER A 165 -3.14 -4.33 29.46
N PRO A 166 -3.30 -5.44 30.21
CA PRO A 166 -4.19 -5.50 31.37
C PRO A 166 -3.56 -4.76 32.56
N HIS A 167 -3.96 -3.50 32.75
CA HIS A 167 -3.54 -2.66 33.87
C HIS A 167 -4.53 -2.72 35.04
N GLU A 168 -4.05 -2.42 36.26
CA GLU A 168 -4.86 -2.38 37.49
C GLU A 168 -5.99 -1.33 37.47
N ASN A 169 -5.89 -0.29 36.62
CA ASN A 169 -6.94 0.70 36.41
C ASN A 169 -7.09 1.02 34.90
N PRO A 170 -7.95 0.30 34.15
CA PRO A 170 -8.09 0.49 32.72
C PRO A 170 -8.92 1.73 32.35
N ILE A 171 -8.70 2.26 31.14
CA ILE A 171 -9.53 3.32 30.53
C ILE A 171 -10.44 2.70 29.46
N PHE A 172 -11.74 2.98 29.54
CA PHE A 172 -12.65 2.76 28.41
C PHE A 172 -12.66 4.00 27.52
N SER A 173 -12.56 3.85 26.20
CA SER A 173 -12.53 4.99 25.26
C SER A 173 -13.28 4.75 23.97
N LEU A 174 -13.94 5.80 23.49
CA LEU A 174 -14.66 5.88 22.22
C LEU A 174 -14.17 7.09 21.43
N ALA A 175 -14.04 6.97 20.11
CA ALA A 175 -13.80 8.13 19.25
C ALA A 175 -14.26 7.93 17.80
N SER A 176 -14.62 9.01 17.11
CA SER A 176 -14.82 9.00 15.65
C SER A 176 -13.51 8.81 14.87
N HIS A 177 -12.37 9.16 15.46
CA HIS A 177 -11.02 8.85 14.95
C HIS A 177 -9.98 8.93 16.08
N PHE A 178 -8.82 8.31 15.89
CA PHE A 178 -7.67 8.33 16.82
C PHE A 178 -6.37 8.33 15.99
N ASP A 179 -5.26 8.77 16.56
CA ASP A 179 -4.04 9.07 15.77
C ASP A 179 -3.18 7.84 15.38
N GLY A 180 -3.64 6.63 15.67
CA GLY A 180 -3.00 5.38 15.21
C GLY A 180 -1.73 4.97 15.96
N GLN A 181 -1.40 5.60 17.11
CA GLN A 181 -0.22 5.25 17.90
C GLN A 181 -0.21 3.77 18.38
N ALA A 182 0.99 3.21 18.53
CA ALA A 182 1.24 1.77 18.52
C ALA A 182 0.64 0.94 19.68
N ALA A 183 0.10 1.57 20.73
CA ALA A 183 -0.49 0.90 21.89
C ALA A 183 -2.03 0.89 21.92
N ILE A 184 -2.69 1.41 20.86
CA ILE A 184 -4.16 1.51 20.78
C ILE A 184 -4.69 0.76 19.54
N ARG A 185 -5.42 -0.32 19.75
CA ARG A 185 -6.24 -0.98 18.72
C ARG A 185 -7.61 -0.31 18.65
N SER A 186 -8.29 -0.45 17.51
CA SER A 186 -9.65 0.08 17.33
C SER A 186 -10.58 -0.97 16.74
N THR A 187 -11.83 -0.99 17.21
CA THR A 187 -12.93 -1.75 16.61
C THR A 187 -14.06 -0.79 16.28
N GLU A 188 -14.59 -0.84 15.05
CA GLU A 188 -15.78 -0.06 14.68
C GLU A 188 -17.00 -0.58 15.43
N LEU A 189 -17.82 0.30 16.01
CA LEU A 189 -19.08 -0.14 16.61
C LEU A 189 -20.01 -0.71 15.53
N THR A 190 -20.59 -1.88 15.83
CA THR A 190 -21.67 -2.46 15.02
C THR A 190 -22.89 -1.53 14.98
N THR A 191 -23.61 -1.56 13.87
CA THR A 191 -24.83 -0.76 13.66
C THR A 191 -26.11 -1.51 14.06
N GLN A 192 -26.00 -2.80 14.40
CA GLN A 192 -27.11 -3.65 14.84
C GLN A 192 -27.64 -3.27 16.23
N SER A 193 -26.83 -2.55 17.02
CA SER A 193 -27.09 -2.28 18.42
C SER A 193 -26.80 -0.84 18.82
N LEU A 194 -27.39 -0.46 19.95
CA LEU A 194 -26.90 0.62 20.79
C LEU A 194 -26.23 0.03 22.03
N PHE A 195 -25.43 0.85 22.69
CA PHE A 195 -24.68 0.43 23.86
C PHE A 195 -24.99 1.35 25.02
N CYS A 196 -25.13 0.77 26.21
CA CYS A 196 -25.32 1.49 27.45
C CYS A 196 -24.30 1.01 28.48
N ILE A 197 -23.62 1.94 29.15
CA ILE A 197 -22.88 1.67 30.38
C ILE A 197 -23.74 2.20 31.52
N GLN A 198 -24.17 1.30 32.41
CA GLN A 198 -24.74 1.72 33.69
C GLN A 198 -23.60 2.20 34.58
N CYS A 199 -23.70 3.40 35.11
CA CYS A 199 -22.64 3.95 35.95
C CYS A 199 -22.83 3.60 37.45
N SER A 200 -24.05 3.35 37.90
CA SER A 200 -24.40 3.01 39.30
C SER A 200 -24.59 1.51 39.54
N ASP A 201 -24.30 1.05 40.77
CA ASP A 201 -24.60 -0.30 41.29
C ASP A 201 -23.99 -1.49 40.50
N VAL A 202 -22.86 -1.26 39.80
CA VAL A 202 -22.16 -2.30 39.01
C VAL A 202 -20.83 -2.68 39.65
N LYS A 203 -20.51 -3.99 39.66
CA LYS A 203 -19.19 -4.49 40.08
C LYS A 203 -18.06 -4.07 39.15
N ASP A 204 -18.36 -3.84 37.87
CA ASP A 204 -17.44 -3.23 36.92
C ASP A 204 -18.13 -2.12 36.11
N PRO A 205 -17.75 -0.84 36.26
CA PRO A 205 -18.36 0.29 35.54
C PRO A 205 -17.98 0.32 34.04
N PHE A 206 -17.29 -0.69 33.55
CA PHE A 206 -17.01 -0.91 32.12
C PHE A 206 -17.83 -2.07 31.52
N GLU A 207 -18.81 -2.61 32.25
CA GLU A 207 -19.81 -3.54 31.71
C GLU A 207 -20.68 -2.82 30.66
N VAL A 208 -20.30 -2.96 29.38
CA VAL A 208 -21.07 -2.44 28.25
C VAL A 208 -22.25 -3.36 27.96
N ARG A 209 -23.48 -2.88 28.21
CA ARG A 209 -24.71 -3.57 27.85
C ARG A 209 -25.07 -3.28 26.40
N GLU A 210 -25.11 -4.34 25.59
CA GLU A 210 -25.57 -4.25 24.21
C GLU A 210 -27.10 -4.32 24.13
N VAL A 211 -27.70 -3.29 23.55
CA VAL A 211 -29.14 -3.17 23.34
C VAL A 211 -29.43 -3.24 21.85
N GLN A 212 -29.83 -4.43 21.39
CA GLN A 212 -30.17 -4.69 19.99
C GLN A 212 -31.22 -3.69 19.49
N ARG A 213 -30.97 -3.05 18.35
CA ARG A 213 -31.96 -2.21 17.65
C ARG A 213 -33.01 -3.06 16.91
N GLY A 214 -32.72 -4.34 16.71
CA GLY A 214 -33.34 -5.19 15.69
C GLY A 214 -32.61 -5.08 14.34
N PRO A 215 -32.85 -6.01 13.41
CA PRO A 215 -32.28 -5.92 12.07
C PRO A 215 -32.78 -4.67 11.33
N LEU A 216 -31.99 -4.16 10.38
CA LEU A 216 -32.38 -3.07 9.48
C LEU A 216 -33.73 -3.29 8.76
N GLY A 217 -34.18 -4.55 8.65
CA GLY A 217 -35.50 -4.91 8.10
C GLY A 217 -35.62 -4.80 6.59
N ILE A 218 -34.54 -4.45 5.89
CA ILE A 218 -34.51 -4.30 4.43
C ILE A 218 -34.42 -5.69 3.78
N PHE A 219 -35.56 -6.24 3.40
CA PHE A 219 -35.65 -7.48 2.64
C PHE A 219 -36.04 -7.19 1.19
N LEU A 220 -35.26 -7.71 0.25
CA LEU A 220 -35.59 -7.60 -1.17
C LEU A 220 -36.86 -8.39 -1.52
N ASN A 221 -37.65 -7.83 -2.42
CA ASN A 221 -38.76 -8.54 -3.03
C ASN A 221 -38.28 -9.81 -3.76
N ARG A 222 -38.61 -10.97 -3.18
CA ARG A 222 -38.24 -12.31 -3.68
C ARG A 222 -39.21 -12.87 -4.74
N ARG A 223 -40.18 -12.10 -5.25
CA ARG A 223 -41.03 -12.53 -6.37
C ARG A 223 -40.16 -12.74 -7.61
N LEU A 224 -40.08 -14.00 -8.06
CA LEU A 224 -39.37 -14.35 -9.29
C LEU A 224 -40.12 -13.78 -10.51
N PRO A 225 -39.41 -13.16 -11.48
CA PRO A 225 -40.02 -12.69 -12.72
C PRO A 225 -40.55 -13.86 -13.57
N LEU A 226 -41.72 -13.66 -14.19
CA LEU A 226 -42.22 -14.53 -15.25
C LEU A 226 -41.55 -14.18 -16.59
N GLU A 227 -41.69 -15.04 -17.60
CA GLU A 227 -41.19 -14.76 -18.95
C GLU A 227 -41.85 -13.50 -19.57
N SER A 228 -43.13 -13.26 -19.24
CA SER A 228 -43.87 -12.03 -19.57
C SER A 228 -43.30 -10.76 -18.93
N ASP A 229 -42.58 -10.90 -17.83
CA ASP A 229 -42.06 -9.78 -17.04
C ASP A 229 -40.69 -9.29 -17.59
N ARG A 230 -40.12 -9.98 -18.59
CA ARG A 230 -38.81 -9.64 -19.16
C ARG A 230 -38.84 -8.34 -19.96
N ILE A 231 -37.88 -7.46 -19.66
CA ILE A 231 -37.69 -6.22 -20.39
C ILE A 231 -36.71 -6.45 -21.56
N SER A 232 -37.19 -6.23 -22.77
CA SER A 232 -36.46 -6.40 -24.02
C SER A 232 -36.06 -5.05 -24.64
N LEU A 233 -35.20 -5.06 -25.67
CA LEU A 233 -34.86 -3.84 -26.40
C LEU A 233 -36.07 -3.17 -27.09
N CYS A 234 -37.09 -3.93 -27.52
CA CYS A 234 -38.26 -3.32 -28.16
C CYS A 234 -39.13 -2.54 -27.15
N HIS A 235 -39.20 -2.99 -25.90
CA HIS A 235 -39.81 -2.23 -24.80
C HIS A 235 -39.08 -0.90 -24.56
N LEU A 236 -37.74 -0.93 -24.55
CA LEU A 236 -36.91 0.27 -24.31
C LEU A 236 -36.92 1.28 -25.46
N ASN A 237 -37.13 0.82 -26.70
CA ASN A 237 -37.12 1.67 -27.90
C ASN A 237 -38.51 2.23 -28.27
N ASN A 238 -39.60 1.53 -27.95
CA ASN A 238 -40.95 1.87 -28.42
C ASN A 238 -41.85 2.42 -27.30
N LYS A 239 -42.09 1.62 -26.26
CA LYS A 239 -42.98 1.96 -25.14
C LYS A 239 -42.63 1.12 -23.92
N LEU A 240 -42.32 1.79 -22.80
CA LEU A 240 -42.04 1.12 -21.54
C LEU A 240 -43.29 0.41 -21.00
N PRO A 241 -43.15 -0.76 -20.33
CA PRO A 241 -44.25 -1.40 -19.61
C PRO A 241 -44.87 -0.48 -18.55
N PRO A 242 -46.17 -0.60 -18.24
CA PRO A 242 -46.83 0.21 -17.23
C PRO A 242 -46.14 0.13 -15.86
N ASP A 243 -45.80 -1.09 -15.41
CA ASP A 243 -45.18 -1.34 -14.11
C ASP A 243 -43.77 -0.72 -14.01
N LEU A 244 -43.00 -0.76 -15.11
CA LEU A 244 -41.68 -0.11 -15.20
C LEU A 244 -41.82 1.42 -15.17
N THR A 245 -42.85 1.96 -15.81
CA THR A 245 -43.14 3.40 -15.80
C THR A 245 -43.56 3.87 -14.40
N ALA A 246 -44.39 3.09 -13.71
CA ALA A 246 -44.78 3.35 -12.33
C ALA A 246 -43.59 3.24 -11.35
N ALA A 247 -42.75 2.22 -11.51
CA ALA A 247 -41.52 2.06 -10.74
C ALA A 247 -40.55 3.24 -10.95
N LEU A 248 -40.39 3.69 -12.20
CA LEU A 248 -39.54 4.83 -12.55
C LEU A 248 -40.05 6.11 -11.89
N SER A 249 -41.34 6.41 -11.97
CA SER A 249 -41.90 7.62 -11.35
C SER A 249 -41.82 7.58 -9.81
N ARG A 250 -42.03 6.41 -9.19
CA ARG A 250 -41.84 6.24 -7.73
C ARG A 250 -40.38 6.46 -7.33
N PHE A 251 -39.45 5.81 -8.02
CA PHE A 251 -38.01 5.93 -7.76
C PHE A 251 -37.49 7.36 -7.96
N ARG A 252 -37.92 8.03 -9.03
CA ARG A 252 -37.67 9.47 -9.27
C ARG A 252 -38.10 10.30 -8.06
N GLY A 253 -39.34 10.13 -7.58
CA GLY A 253 -39.89 10.89 -6.46
C GLY A 253 -39.06 10.78 -5.18
N VAL A 254 -38.68 9.57 -4.78
CA VAL A 254 -37.87 9.36 -3.56
C VAL A 254 -36.41 9.80 -3.72
N LEU A 255 -35.77 9.54 -4.86
CA LEU A 255 -34.38 9.98 -5.08
C LEU A 255 -34.28 11.51 -5.14
N THR A 256 -35.24 12.15 -5.81
CA THR A 256 -35.36 13.61 -5.90
C THR A 256 -35.57 14.23 -4.51
N THR A 257 -36.47 13.67 -3.71
CA THR A 257 -36.71 14.09 -2.31
C THR A 257 -35.47 13.88 -1.43
N SER A 258 -34.78 12.75 -1.60
CA SER A 258 -33.54 12.43 -0.88
C SER A 258 -32.42 13.42 -1.16
N VAL A 259 -32.21 13.80 -2.44
CA VAL A 259 -31.24 14.84 -2.82
C VAL A 259 -31.63 16.19 -2.22
N ARG A 260 -32.89 16.64 -2.38
CA ARG A 260 -33.37 17.91 -1.82
C ARG A 260 -33.11 18.02 -0.31
N ARG A 261 -33.54 17.03 0.48
CA ARG A 261 -33.32 17.02 1.95
C ARG A 261 -31.85 17.12 2.36
N ARG A 262 -30.92 16.69 1.50
CA ARG A 262 -29.46 16.76 1.72
C ARG A 262 -28.84 18.09 1.28
N LEU A 263 -29.62 18.99 0.66
CA LEU A 263 -29.22 20.33 0.26
C LEU A 263 -29.88 21.40 1.15
N ASP A 264 -31.17 21.25 1.44
CA ASP A 264 -31.98 22.22 2.22
C ASP A 264 -31.41 22.57 3.62
N THR A 265 -30.55 21.71 4.20
CA THR A 265 -29.97 21.92 5.54
C THR A 265 -28.58 22.54 5.54
N ILE A 266 -28.01 22.88 4.37
CA ILE A 266 -26.66 23.46 4.26
C ILE A 266 -26.69 24.93 4.68
N SER A 267 -25.90 25.27 5.71
CA SER A 267 -25.76 26.64 6.23
C SER A 267 -24.93 27.51 5.30
N ASN A 268 -25.47 28.68 4.93
CA ASN A 268 -24.78 29.67 4.11
C ASN A 268 -23.78 30.56 4.89
N LEU A 269 -23.65 30.40 6.22
CA LEU A 269 -22.84 31.28 7.08
C LEU A 269 -21.34 31.34 6.74
N TYR A 270 -20.81 30.34 6.03
CA TYR A 270 -19.39 30.23 5.67
C TYR A 270 -19.12 30.52 4.19
N ARG A 271 -20.10 31.07 3.47
CA ARG A 271 -19.96 31.50 2.08
C ARG A 271 -19.51 32.96 2.06
N ASN A 272 -18.55 33.26 1.19
CA ASN A 272 -18.07 34.60 0.91
C ASN A 272 -18.93 35.31 -0.14
N ASP A 273 -19.56 34.53 -1.05
CA ASP A 273 -20.39 35.02 -2.16
C ASP A 273 -21.63 34.13 -2.38
N GLU A 274 -22.67 34.69 -2.99
CA GLU A 274 -23.89 33.96 -3.40
C GLU A 274 -23.67 33.10 -4.65
N ASP A 275 -22.62 33.34 -5.44
CA ASP A 275 -22.21 32.46 -6.54
C ASP A 275 -21.43 31.22 -6.05
N GLU A 276 -20.91 31.25 -4.82
CA GLU A 276 -19.96 30.27 -4.31
C GLU A 276 -20.60 28.91 -3.98
N SER A 277 -20.06 27.81 -4.51
CA SER A 277 -20.59 26.44 -4.33
C SER A 277 -20.77 26.05 -2.85
N SER A 278 -22.02 25.93 -2.37
CA SER A 278 -22.30 25.41 -1.02
C SER A 278 -22.09 23.89 -0.93
N THR A 279 -22.29 23.20 -2.07
CA THR A 279 -22.13 21.75 -2.22
C THR A 279 -21.20 21.40 -3.38
N ALA A 280 -20.54 20.25 -3.27
CA ALA A 280 -19.82 19.61 -4.37
C ALA A 280 -20.32 18.18 -4.60
N ILE A 281 -19.99 17.61 -5.75
CA ILE A 281 -20.30 16.23 -6.13
C ILE A 281 -18.98 15.46 -6.26
N LEU A 282 -18.87 14.29 -5.60
CA LEU A 282 -17.80 13.33 -5.88
C LEU A 282 -18.07 12.71 -7.26
N PHE A 283 -17.32 13.15 -8.27
CA PHE A 283 -17.76 13.08 -9.67
C PHE A 283 -16.76 12.35 -10.58
N SER A 284 -17.01 11.07 -10.84
CA SER A 284 -16.31 10.27 -11.87
C SER A 284 -16.88 10.48 -13.29
N GLY A 285 -17.94 11.29 -13.44
CA GLY A 285 -18.78 11.37 -14.64
C GLY A 285 -19.56 10.09 -14.96
N GLY A 286 -19.58 9.11 -14.05
CA GLY A 286 -20.44 7.94 -14.18
C GLY A 286 -21.92 8.28 -14.01
N LEU A 287 -22.78 7.31 -14.35
CA LEU A 287 -24.24 7.42 -14.27
C LEU A 287 -24.73 8.04 -12.95
N ASP A 288 -24.23 7.54 -11.82
CA ASP A 288 -24.82 7.76 -10.50
C ASP A 288 -24.57 9.20 -10.01
N CYS A 289 -23.31 9.67 -10.10
CA CYS A 289 -22.93 11.02 -9.72
C CYS A 289 -23.46 12.09 -10.71
N THR A 290 -23.52 11.78 -12.01
CA THR A 290 -24.09 12.70 -13.01
C THR A 290 -25.59 12.89 -12.84
N THR A 291 -26.31 11.81 -12.51
CA THR A 291 -27.75 11.89 -12.21
C THR A 291 -28.01 12.70 -10.93
N ILE A 292 -27.21 12.48 -9.87
CA ILE A 292 -27.30 13.30 -8.64
C ILE A 292 -27.01 14.78 -8.95
N ALA A 293 -25.97 15.10 -9.73
CA ALA A 293 -25.61 16.47 -10.07
C ALA A 293 -26.76 17.22 -10.74
N LEU A 294 -27.43 16.59 -11.72
CA LEU A 294 -28.56 17.18 -12.44
C LEU A 294 -29.82 17.31 -11.56
N ILE A 295 -30.06 16.38 -10.64
CA ILE A 295 -31.14 16.52 -9.64
C ILE A 295 -30.81 17.65 -8.65
N ALA A 296 -29.56 17.76 -8.18
CA ALA A 296 -29.12 18.78 -7.23
C ALA A 296 -29.26 20.20 -7.79
N HIS A 297 -28.98 20.40 -9.08
CA HIS A 297 -29.23 21.65 -9.80
C HIS A 297 -30.66 22.18 -9.60
N SER A 298 -31.66 21.30 -9.56
CA SER A 298 -33.08 21.67 -9.43
C SER A 298 -33.46 22.21 -8.03
N TYR A 299 -32.53 22.16 -7.07
CA TYR A 299 -32.74 22.56 -5.67
C TYR A 299 -31.73 23.61 -5.18
N LEU A 300 -30.84 24.11 -6.04
CA LEU A 300 -29.87 25.14 -5.71
C LEU A 300 -30.19 26.46 -6.44
N PRO A 301 -30.01 27.63 -5.80
CA PRO A 301 -30.20 28.94 -6.44
C PRO A 301 -29.45 29.03 -7.78
N MET A 302 -30.05 29.62 -8.84
CA MET A 302 -29.49 29.51 -10.20
C MET A 302 -28.07 30.10 -10.34
N ASN A 303 -27.77 31.15 -9.59
CA ASN A 303 -26.47 31.82 -9.53
C ASN A 303 -25.36 30.98 -8.86
N GLU A 304 -25.72 30.06 -7.96
CA GLU A 304 -24.75 29.24 -7.23
C GLU A 304 -24.05 28.25 -8.18
N SER A 305 -22.73 28.15 -8.12
CA SER A 305 -21.98 27.13 -8.85
C SER A 305 -22.12 25.73 -8.24
N ILE A 306 -21.89 24.70 -9.05
CA ILE A 306 -21.82 23.31 -8.56
C ILE A 306 -20.44 22.75 -8.89
N ASP A 307 -19.69 22.40 -7.84
CA ASP A 307 -18.35 21.83 -7.97
C ASP A 307 -18.43 20.33 -8.26
N LEU A 308 -17.83 19.89 -9.35
CA LEU A 308 -17.72 18.50 -9.78
C LEU A 308 -16.28 18.02 -9.55
N ILE A 309 -16.03 17.35 -8.43
CA ILE A 309 -14.68 16.95 -8.03
C ILE A 309 -14.27 15.64 -8.70
N ASN A 310 -13.32 15.69 -9.63
CA ASN A 310 -12.87 14.56 -10.42
C ASN A 310 -11.39 14.23 -10.16
N VAL A 311 -11.14 13.12 -9.45
CA VAL A 311 -9.81 12.66 -9.09
C VAL A 311 -9.20 11.73 -10.14
N ALA A 312 -7.94 11.98 -10.50
CA ALA A 312 -7.14 11.17 -11.40
C ALA A 312 -5.73 10.99 -10.82
N PHE A 313 -5.25 9.75 -10.78
CA PHE A 313 -3.88 9.43 -10.41
C PHE A 313 -3.01 9.37 -11.66
N GLU A 314 -1.74 9.72 -11.47
CA GLU A 314 -0.69 9.58 -12.46
C GLU A 314 -0.72 8.17 -13.09
N ASN A 315 -0.61 8.11 -14.42
CA ASN A 315 -0.63 6.85 -15.16
C ASN A 315 0.78 6.51 -15.67
N PRO A 316 1.52 5.58 -15.02
CA PRO A 316 2.88 5.21 -15.45
C PRO A 316 2.94 4.69 -16.89
N ARG A 317 1.83 4.17 -17.44
CA ARG A 317 1.73 3.69 -18.83
C ARG A 317 1.59 4.82 -19.86
N SER A 318 1.24 6.04 -19.43
CA SER A 318 1.35 7.24 -20.28
C SER A 318 2.81 7.69 -20.34
N LEU A 319 3.54 7.61 -19.21
CA LEU A 319 4.96 7.96 -19.13
C LEU A 319 5.86 7.00 -19.92
N SER A 320 5.53 5.70 -19.97
CA SER A 320 6.33 4.72 -20.73
C SER A 320 6.24 4.88 -22.27
N LYS A 321 5.31 5.68 -22.78
CA LYS A 321 5.21 6.03 -24.21
C LYS A 321 6.02 7.28 -24.61
N PHE A 322 6.65 7.93 -23.63
CA PHE A 322 7.39 9.19 -23.80
C PHE A 322 8.69 9.07 -24.61
N THR A 323 9.20 7.85 -24.82
CA THR A 323 10.53 7.62 -25.39
C THR A 323 10.63 7.78 -26.92
N THR A 324 9.52 8.02 -27.64
CA THR A 324 9.52 8.01 -29.12
C THR A 324 8.85 9.20 -29.82
N GLU A 325 8.05 10.04 -29.15
CA GLU A 325 7.35 11.17 -29.78
C GLU A 325 7.45 12.45 -28.94
N THR A 326 7.68 13.57 -29.61
CA THR A 326 7.83 14.88 -28.98
C THR A 326 6.47 15.46 -28.55
N SER A 327 6.43 16.06 -27.36
CA SER A 327 5.30 16.78 -26.74
C SER A 327 4.05 15.95 -26.35
N LEU A 328 4.09 15.34 -25.15
CA LEU A 328 2.89 15.07 -24.36
C LEU A 328 2.66 16.23 -23.37
N THR A 329 1.43 16.76 -23.30
CA THR A 329 1.00 17.72 -22.28
C THR A 329 0.61 17.01 -20.97
N GLU A 330 0.57 17.74 -19.84
CA GLU A 330 0.12 17.19 -18.54
C GLU A 330 -1.26 16.50 -18.63
N GLU A 331 -2.13 16.97 -19.52
CA GLU A 331 -3.47 16.41 -19.77
C GLU A 331 -3.44 14.92 -20.17
N HIS A 332 -2.39 14.46 -20.86
CA HIS A 332 -2.24 13.06 -21.27
C HIS A 332 -1.83 12.12 -20.13
N ILE A 333 -1.20 12.63 -19.07
CA ILE A 333 -0.83 11.85 -17.89
C ILE A 333 -2.10 11.47 -17.11
N PHE A 334 -2.98 12.44 -16.90
CA PHE A 334 -4.21 12.31 -16.13
C PHE A 334 -5.44 11.94 -16.98
N SER A 335 -5.26 11.57 -18.25
CA SER A 335 -6.32 11.06 -19.16
C SER A 335 -6.79 9.63 -18.80
N VAL A 336 -7.00 9.39 -17.51
CA VAL A 336 -7.52 8.15 -16.95
C VAL A 336 -9.00 7.97 -17.29
N PRO A 337 -9.54 6.73 -17.23
CA PRO A 337 -10.91 6.47 -17.66
C PRO A 337 -11.98 7.35 -17.00
N ASP A 338 -11.84 7.68 -15.71
CA ASP A 338 -12.82 8.51 -14.99
C ASP A 338 -12.62 10.02 -15.20
N ARG A 339 -11.43 10.48 -15.60
CA ARG A 339 -11.23 11.87 -16.07
C ARG A 339 -11.91 12.07 -17.41
N ARG A 340 -11.79 11.09 -18.31
CA ARG A 340 -12.44 11.12 -19.64
C ARG A 340 -13.97 11.08 -19.53
N THR A 341 -14.55 10.20 -18.70
CA THR A 341 -16.00 10.22 -18.46
C THR A 341 -16.46 11.43 -17.67
N GLY A 342 -15.65 11.92 -16.72
CA GLY A 342 -15.86 13.19 -16.04
C GLY A 342 -16.06 14.33 -17.02
N PHE A 343 -15.11 14.52 -17.94
CA PHE A 343 -15.16 15.59 -18.94
C PHE A 343 -16.37 15.49 -19.89
N SER A 344 -16.70 14.28 -20.40
CA SER A 344 -17.86 14.10 -21.28
C SER A 344 -19.19 14.39 -20.57
N SER A 345 -19.31 13.95 -19.31
CA SER A 345 -20.54 14.11 -18.53
C SER A 345 -20.68 15.53 -17.96
N TRP A 346 -19.57 16.22 -17.65
CA TRP A 346 -19.58 17.65 -17.36
C TRP A 346 -20.05 18.48 -18.56
N ARG A 347 -19.54 18.21 -19.76
CA ARG A 347 -20.05 18.85 -20.99
C ARG A 347 -21.54 18.59 -21.19
N GLU A 348 -22.00 17.34 -21.01
CA GLU A 348 -23.44 17.02 -21.09
C GLU A 348 -24.29 17.80 -20.07
N LEU A 349 -23.78 18.05 -18.85
CA LEU A 349 -24.45 18.92 -17.86
C LEU A 349 -24.47 20.40 -18.29
N CYS A 350 -23.37 20.92 -18.84
CA CYS A 350 -23.32 22.28 -19.40
C CYS A 350 -24.27 22.46 -20.59
N ASP A 351 -24.34 21.48 -21.50
CA ASP A 351 -25.21 21.51 -22.67
C ASP A 351 -26.70 21.45 -22.29
N LEU A 352 -27.05 20.67 -21.26
CA LEU A 352 -28.42 20.56 -20.75
C LEU A 352 -28.86 21.77 -19.91
N VAL A 353 -27.93 22.39 -19.19
CA VAL A 353 -28.19 23.50 -18.26
C VAL A 353 -27.13 24.60 -18.43
N PRO A 354 -27.16 25.36 -19.54
CA PRO A 354 -26.13 26.35 -19.85
C PRO A 354 -26.17 27.60 -18.96
N GLN A 355 -27.26 27.83 -18.22
CA GLN A 355 -27.36 28.94 -17.24
C GLN A 355 -26.65 28.64 -15.92
N ARG A 356 -26.18 27.40 -15.70
CA ARG A 356 -25.55 26.97 -14.45
C ARG A 356 -24.03 26.95 -14.58
N THR A 357 -23.35 27.56 -13.62
CA THR A 357 -21.89 27.47 -13.49
C THR A 357 -21.47 26.09 -12.96
N TRP A 358 -21.24 25.13 -13.85
CA TRP A 358 -20.65 23.83 -13.51
C TRP A 358 -19.13 23.92 -13.46
N ARG A 359 -18.54 23.87 -12.26
CA ARG A 359 -17.09 23.94 -12.03
C ARG A 359 -16.50 22.52 -12.03
N PHE A 360 -15.82 22.11 -13.09
CA PHE A 360 -15.16 20.80 -13.16
C PHE A 360 -13.77 20.88 -12.53
N VAL A 361 -13.63 20.35 -11.31
CA VAL A 361 -12.40 20.44 -10.51
C VAL A 361 -11.56 19.19 -10.72
N MET A 362 -10.51 19.34 -11.53
CA MET A 362 -9.54 18.31 -11.86
C MET A 362 -8.51 18.14 -10.74
N VAL A 363 -8.71 17.12 -9.90
CA VAL A 363 -7.75 16.75 -8.86
C VAL A 363 -6.75 15.75 -9.44
N ASP A 364 -5.56 16.24 -9.76
CA ASP A 364 -4.46 15.45 -10.31
C ASP A 364 -3.54 15.00 -9.17
N VAL A 365 -3.30 13.68 -9.07
CA VAL A 365 -2.55 13.06 -7.98
C VAL A 365 -1.29 12.39 -8.51
N TRP A 366 -0.15 13.03 -8.28
CA TRP A 366 1.17 12.48 -8.58
C TRP A 366 1.55 11.36 -7.62
N MET A 367 2.40 10.43 -8.05
CA MET A 367 2.89 9.35 -7.18
C MET A 367 3.60 9.91 -5.93
N ALA A 368 4.35 11.00 -6.07
CA ALA A 368 5.02 11.67 -4.95
C ALA A 368 4.01 12.18 -3.89
N ASP A 369 2.89 12.77 -4.31
CA ASP A 369 1.81 13.19 -3.40
C ASP A 369 1.16 11.98 -2.73
N TYR A 370 0.84 10.92 -3.49
CA TYR A 370 0.27 9.70 -2.93
C TYR A 370 1.18 9.09 -1.85
N LEU A 371 2.47 8.92 -2.14
CA LEU A 371 3.45 8.37 -1.20
C LEU A 371 3.58 9.24 0.07
N LYS A 372 3.60 10.58 -0.09
CA LYS A 372 3.65 11.54 1.03
C LYS A 372 2.47 11.40 1.99
N TYR A 373 1.26 11.15 1.48
CA TYR A 373 0.04 11.07 2.30
C TYR A 373 -0.38 9.64 2.66
N LYS A 374 0.30 8.61 2.14
CA LYS A 374 -0.09 7.20 2.28
C LYS A 374 -0.28 6.76 3.73
N ASP A 375 0.70 6.99 4.62
CA ASP A 375 0.61 6.52 6.01
C ASP A 375 -0.54 7.20 6.76
N GLN A 376 -0.82 8.47 6.45
CA GLN A 376 -1.97 9.20 6.96
C GLN A 376 -3.30 8.63 6.42
N ILE A 377 -3.37 8.26 5.14
CA ILE A 377 -4.54 7.58 4.55
C ILE A 377 -4.75 6.22 5.23
N ILE A 378 -3.67 5.46 5.46
CA ILE A 378 -3.69 4.17 6.16
C ILE A 378 -4.17 4.31 7.61
N GLN A 379 -3.75 5.36 8.31
CA GLN A 379 -4.23 5.71 9.65
C GLN A 379 -5.73 6.03 9.64
N LEU A 380 -6.17 6.92 8.74
CA LEU A 380 -7.56 7.36 8.61
C LEU A 380 -8.54 6.21 8.28
N MET A 381 -8.14 5.25 7.45
CA MET A 381 -9.02 4.13 7.08
C MET A 381 -9.25 3.10 8.19
N ARG A 382 -8.38 3.01 9.23
CA ARG A 382 -8.52 2.06 10.35
C ARG A 382 -9.92 2.07 10.97
N PRO A 383 -10.50 0.91 11.35
CA PRO A 383 -9.86 -0.40 11.46
C PRO A 383 -9.71 -1.16 10.13
N ASN A 384 -10.34 -0.69 9.05
CA ASN A 384 -10.14 -1.27 7.72
C ASN A 384 -8.65 -1.19 7.35
N PHE A 385 -8.13 -2.27 6.76
CA PHE A 385 -6.69 -2.42 6.57
C PHE A 385 -6.38 -3.30 5.35
N THR A 386 -7.11 -3.15 4.25
CA THR A 386 -6.86 -3.88 2.99
C THR A 386 -6.36 -2.98 1.87
N VAL A 387 -5.79 -3.59 0.83
CA VAL A 387 -5.31 -2.90 -0.39
C VAL A 387 -6.45 -2.20 -1.13
N MET A 388 -7.63 -2.82 -1.18
CA MET A 388 -8.84 -2.21 -1.74
C MET A 388 -9.29 -1.01 -0.91
N ASP A 389 -9.25 -1.12 0.42
CA ASP A 389 -9.55 0.01 1.30
C ASP A 389 -8.58 1.17 1.05
N LEU A 390 -7.27 0.91 0.98
CA LEU A 390 -6.26 1.94 0.70
C LEU A 390 -6.48 2.59 -0.67
N SER A 391 -6.77 1.79 -1.70
CA SER A 391 -6.99 2.31 -3.06
C SER A 391 -8.23 3.22 -3.12
N ILE A 392 -9.32 2.88 -2.42
CA ILE A 392 -10.53 3.70 -2.36
C ILE A 392 -10.32 4.92 -1.45
N ALA A 393 -9.73 4.71 -0.28
CA ALA A 393 -9.40 5.75 0.69
C ALA A 393 -8.49 6.83 0.08
N ALA A 394 -7.48 6.45 -0.70
CA ALA A 394 -6.61 7.41 -1.38
C ALA A 394 -7.39 8.28 -2.39
N ALA A 395 -8.25 7.68 -3.22
CA ALA A 395 -9.06 8.43 -4.17
C ALA A 395 -10.03 9.40 -3.46
N LEU A 396 -10.66 8.95 -2.36
CA LEU A 396 -11.53 9.80 -1.55
C LEU A 396 -10.76 10.89 -0.80
N PHE A 397 -9.53 10.62 -0.32
CA PHE A 397 -8.69 11.59 0.40
C PHE A 397 -8.33 12.78 -0.51
N PHE A 398 -7.80 12.51 -1.70
CA PHE A 398 -7.44 13.59 -2.63
C PHE A 398 -8.68 14.33 -3.16
N ALA A 399 -9.80 13.64 -3.41
CA ALA A 399 -11.06 14.31 -3.77
C ALA A 399 -11.60 15.18 -2.61
N ALA A 400 -11.58 14.69 -1.37
CA ALA A 400 -12.01 15.43 -0.19
C ALA A 400 -11.15 16.65 0.14
N ARG A 401 -9.88 16.68 -0.30
CA ARG A 401 -9.06 17.90 -0.26
C ARG A 401 -9.71 19.04 -1.06
N GLY A 402 -10.34 18.74 -2.19
CA GLY A 402 -11.03 19.71 -3.06
C GLY A 402 -10.11 20.68 -3.81
N ILE A 403 -8.80 20.44 -3.79
CA ILE A 403 -7.78 21.27 -4.46
C ILE A 403 -7.37 20.62 -5.77
N GLY A 404 -7.52 21.36 -6.87
CA GLY A 404 -7.21 20.93 -8.23
C GLY A 404 -7.19 22.09 -9.22
N LYS A 405 -7.26 21.79 -10.52
CA LYS A 405 -7.45 22.78 -11.59
C LYS A 405 -8.93 22.86 -11.96
N CYS A 406 -9.54 24.05 -11.93
CA CYS A 406 -10.95 24.22 -12.29
C CYS A 406 -11.11 24.57 -13.78
N LEU A 407 -12.00 23.84 -14.46
CA LEU A 407 -12.58 24.24 -15.74
C LEU A 407 -14.01 24.75 -15.52
N VAL A 408 -14.32 25.88 -16.15
CA VAL A 408 -15.66 26.44 -16.29
C VAL A 408 -15.97 26.53 -17.78
N ALA A 409 -17.24 26.34 -18.16
CA ALA A 409 -17.67 26.46 -19.54
C ALA A 409 -17.72 27.94 -19.95
N SER A 410 -16.60 28.47 -20.45
CA SER A 410 -16.57 29.74 -21.19
C SER A 410 -17.35 29.62 -22.51
N CYS A 411 -17.68 30.78 -23.10
CA CYS A 411 -18.38 30.86 -24.38
C CYS A 411 -17.71 29.99 -25.47
N PRO A 412 -18.46 29.46 -26.46
CA PRO A 412 -18.01 28.39 -27.37
C PRO A 412 -16.77 28.69 -28.26
N ASN A 413 -16.17 29.87 -28.17
CA ASN A 413 -14.99 30.30 -28.92
C ASN A 413 -13.76 30.61 -28.03
N GLU A 414 -13.83 30.46 -26.70
CA GLU A 414 -12.67 30.63 -25.81
C GLU A 414 -12.05 29.29 -25.42
N GLN A 415 -10.71 29.23 -25.41
CA GLN A 415 -9.99 28.12 -24.78
C GLN A 415 -10.19 28.21 -23.26
N SER A 416 -10.93 27.27 -22.68
CA SER A 416 -11.18 27.20 -21.24
C SER A 416 -9.87 26.99 -20.47
N LEU A 417 -9.24 28.08 -20.04
CA LEU A 417 -8.00 28.05 -19.28
C LEU A 417 -8.25 27.52 -17.86
N ALA A 418 -7.72 26.34 -17.59
CA ALA A 418 -7.74 25.72 -16.26
C ALA A 418 -6.89 26.53 -15.27
N HIS A 419 -7.50 27.00 -14.18
CA HIS A 419 -6.83 27.74 -13.10
C HIS A 419 -6.78 26.93 -11.80
N ALA A 420 -5.81 27.20 -10.93
CA ALA A 420 -5.73 26.57 -9.61
C ALA A 420 -6.94 26.98 -8.75
N TYR A 421 -7.59 26.00 -8.13
CA TYR A 421 -8.85 26.20 -7.40
C TYR A 421 -8.92 25.28 -6.17
N CYS A 422 -9.55 25.78 -5.11
CA CYS A 422 -9.92 25.02 -3.93
C CYS A 422 -11.44 25.12 -3.77
N SER A 423 -12.12 23.98 -3.77
CA SER A 423 -13.57 23.94 -3.54
C SER A 423 -13.90 24.45 -2.13
N PRO A 424 -14.78 25.45 -1.97
CA PRO A 424 -15.23 25.95 -0.66
C PRO A 424 -16.33 25.07 -0.04
N ALA A 425 -16.97 24.22 -0.85
CA ALA A 425 -18.11 23.40 -0.45
C ALA A 425 -17.81 22.49 0.75
N ARG A 426 -18.45 22.76 1.89
CA ARG A 426 -18.32 21.95 3.12
C ARG A 426 -19.11 20.65 3.08
N VAL A 427 -20.01 20.49 2.10
CA VAL A 427 -20.88 19.31 1.92
C VAL A 427 -20.68 18.69 0.54
N TYR A 428 -20.43 17.38 0.51
CA TYR A 428 -20.16 16.60 -0.69
C TYR A 428 -21.26 15.53 -0.89
N LEU A 429 -21.87 15.47 -2.07
CA LEU A 429 -22.79 14.39 -2.43
C LEU A 429 -22.03 13.21 -3.08
N SER A 430 -22.42 11.99 -2.73
CA SER A 430 -21.85 10.74 -3.26
C SER A 430 -22.90 9.82 -3.89
N GLY A 431 -22.57 9.23 -5.03
CA GLY A 431 -23.40 8.22 -5.72
C GLY A 431 -23.35 6.80 -5.14
N LEU A 432 -22.60 6.58 -4.06
CA LEU A 432 -22.46 5.29 -3.39
C LEU A 432 -23.83 4.78 -2.88
N GLY A 433 -24.11 3.49 -3.08
CA GLY A 433 -25.38 2.82 -2.78
C GLY A 433 -26.19 2.47 -4.04
N ALA A 434 -25.98 3.18 -5.16
CA ALA A 434 -26.69 2.91 -6.41
C ALA A 434 -26.38 1.51 -6.98
N ASP A 435 -25.14 1.04 -6.86
CA ASP A 435 -24.71 -0.23 -7.45
C ASP A 435 -25.25 -1.45 -6.69
N GLU A 436 -25.30 -1.35 -5.36
CA GLU A 436 -25.86 -2.32 -4.43
C GLU A 436 -27.38 -2.48 -4.66
N LEU A 437 -28.11 -1.36 -4.79
CA LEU A 437 -29.58 -1.37 -4.87
C LEU A 437 -30.13 -1.65 -6.29
N LEU A 438 -29.36 -1.39 -7.35
CA LEU A 438 -29.82 -1.44 -8.75
C LEU A 438 -29.02 -2.41 -9.64
N ALA A 439 -28.32 -3.37 -9.03
CA ALA A 439 -27.56 -4.39 -9.72
C ALA A 439 -26.42 -3.87 -10.65
N GLY A 440 -25.59 -2.94 -10.15
CA GLY A 440 -24.51 -2.30 -10.93
C GLY A 440 -23.15 -3.01 -10.93
N TYR A 441 -22.89 -3.96 -10.03
CA TYR A 441 -21.64 -4.74 -10.03
C TYR A 441 -21.64 -5.90 -11.04
N SER A 442 -20.44 -6.24 -11.56
CA SER A 442 -20.25 -7.40 -12.43
C SER A 442 -20.65 -8.73 -11.78
N ARG A 443 -20.51 -8.86 -10.46
CA ARG A 443 -20.92 -10.07 -9.71
C ARG A 443 -22.42 -10.34 -9.79
N HIS A 444 -23.26 -9.30 -9.85
CA HIS A 444 -24.71 -9.45 -10.08
C HIS A 444 -25.01 -10.09 -11.43
N ARG A 445 -24.25 -9.71 -12.47
CA ARG A 445 -24.34 -10.33 -13.79
C ARG A 445 -23.87 -11.78 -13.77
N SER A 446 -22.78 -12.09 -13.07
CA SER A 446 -22.32 -13.48 -12.86
C SER A 446 -23.36 -14.32 -12.11
N ALA A 447 -24.01 -13.76 -11.09
CA ALA A 447 -25.08 -14.41 -10.33
C ALA A 447 -26.33 -14.65 -11.20
N PHE A 448 -26.73 -13.67 -12.02
CA PHE A 448 -27.86 -13.81 -12.94
C PHE A 448 -27.64 -14.85 -14.06
N PHE A 449 -26.40 -15.08 -14.49
CA PHE A 449 -26.06 -16.14 -15.46
C PHE A 449 -25.67 -17.46 -14.77
N SER A 450 -25.93 -17.63 -13.46
CA SER A 450 -25.87 -18.92 -12.78
C SER A 450 -27.03 -19.84 -13.23
N PRO A 451 -26.96 -21.16 -12.97
CA PRO A 451 -28.07 -22.08 -13.25
C PRO A 451 -29.40 -21.73 -12.57
N THR A 452 -29.39 -20.98 -11.46
CA THR A 452 -30.59 -20.54 -10.72
C THR A 452 -30.94 -19.06 -10.96
N SER A 453 -30.15 -18.36 -11.78
CA SER A 453 -30.39 -17.06 -12.37
C SER A 453 -31.00 -16.00 -11.43
N TRP A 454 -32.31 -15.72 -11.54
CA TRP A 454 -33.00 -14.72 -10.73
C TRP A 454 -32.84 -14.92 -9.21
N ILE A 455 -32.82 -16.18 -8.74
CA ILE A 455 -32.63 -16.49 -7.32
C ILE A 455 -31.24 -16.04 -6.86
N SER A 456 -30.19 -16.47 -7.57
CA SER A 456 -28.81 -16.04 -7.30
C SER A 456 -28.64 -14.53 -7.38
N LEU A 457 -29.27 -13.85 -8.34
CA LEU A 457 -29.23 -12.40 -8.42
C LEU A 457 -29.87 -11.73 -7.20
N ILE A 458 -31.04 -12.17 -6.76
CA ILE A 458 -31.74 -11.58 -5.60
C ILE A 458 -30.93 -11.82 -4.32
N ASP A 459 -30.38 -13.02 -4.13
CA ASP A 459 -29.57 -13.33 -2.95
C ASP A 459 -28.23 -12.56 -2.95
N GLU A 460 -27.56 -12.39 -4.10
CA GLU A 460 -26.35 -11.56 -4.20
C GLU A 460 -26.63 -10.08 -3.90
N LEU A 461 -27.78 -9.54 -4.35
CA LEU A 461 -28.21 -8.17 -4.03
C LEU A 461 -28.57 -8.02 -2.54
N GLN A 462 -29.19 -9.02 -1.92
CA GLN A 462 -29.48 -9.01 -0.48
C GLN A 462 -28.17 -9.01 0.31
N LEU A 463 -27.20 -9.86 -0.06
CA LEU A 463 -25.87 -9.89 0.56
C LEU A 463 -25.13 -8.55 0.45
N ASP A 464 -25.33 -7.80 -0.63
CA ASP A 464 -24.77 -6.45 -0.78
C ASP A 464 -25.45 -5.44 0.17
N ILE A 465 -26.78 -5.46 0.28
CA ILE A 465 -27.54 -4.62 1.22
C ILE A 465 -27.15 -4.90 2.68
N ASP A 466 -27.07 -6.18 3.06
CA ASP A 466 -26.68 -6.62 4.41
C ASP A 466 -25.24 -6.17 4.77
N ARG A 467 -24.40 -5.89 3.76
CA ARG A 467 -23.00 -5.47 3.91
C ARG A 467 -22.77 -3.96 3.83
N ILE A 468 -23.78 -3.16 3.42
CA ILE A 468 -23.67 -1.68 3.40
C ILE A 468 -23.13 -1.13 4.74
N PRO A 469 -23.66 -1.54 5.92
CA PRO A 469 -23.25 -0.91 7.19
C PRO A 469 -21.85 -1.24 7.67
N THR A 470 -21.27 -2.35 7.17
CA THR A 470 -20.03 -2.94 7.71
C THR A 470 -18.84 -2.84 6.76
N ARG A 471 -19.03 -2.58 5.46
CA ARG A 471 -17.92 -2.56 4.49
C ARG A 471 -17.16 -1.24 4.38
N ASN A 472 -17.86 -0.14 4.09
CA ASN A 472 -17.25 1.04 3.46
C ASN A 472 -17.41 2.35 4.26
N LEU A 473 -18.59 2.57 4.85
CA LEU A 473 -19.02 3.92 5.21
C LEU A 473 -18.22 4.56 6.37
N GLY A 474 -17.74 3.78 7.33
CA GLY A 474 -16.86 4.28 8.40
C GLY A 474 -15.51 4.78 7.89
N ARG A 475 -14.88 4.03 6.96
CA ARG A 475 -13.64 4.43 6.27
C ARG A 475 -13.85 5.74 5.52
N ASP A 476 -14.92 5.80 4.73
CA ASP A 476 -15.20 6.94 3.86
C ASP A 476 -15.52 8.20 4.68
N ASP A 477 -16.25 8.07 5.78
CA ASP A 477 -16.51 9.14 6.75
C ASP A 477 -15.22 9.69 7.37
N ARG A 478 -14.29 8.83 7.84
CA ARG A 478 -13.02 9.29 8.42
C ARG A 478 -12.13 10.00 7.41
N ILE A 479 -12.00 9.44 6.21
CA ILE A 479 -11.18 9.99 5.13
C ILE A 479 -11.68 11.38 4.69
N ILE A 480 -12.99 11.52 4.48
CA ILE A 480 -13.56 12.78 3.96
C ILE A 480 -13.63 13.83 5.07
N SER A 481 -14.02 13.44 6.29
CA SER A 481 -14.09 14.35 7.44
C SER A 481 -12.72 14.91 7.82
N PHE A 482 -11.61 14.24 7.50
CA PHE A 482 -10.27 14.76 7.80
C PHE A 482 -10.02 16.19 7.24
N PHE A 483 -10.70 16.58 6.16
CA PHE A 483 -10.60 17.91 5.55
C PHE A 483 -11.69 18.88 6.01
N GLY A 484 -12.40 18.61 7.10
CA GLY A 484 -13.53 19.42 7.55
C GLY A 484 -14.69 19.42 6.54
N ARG A 485 -14.92 18.30 5.84
CA ARG A 485 -16.01 18.15 4.87
C ARG A 485 -16.94 16.99 5.23
N GLU A 486 -18.24 17.19 5.06
CA GLU A 486 -19.22 16.14 5.24
C GLU A 486 -19.60 15.48 3.90
N VAL A 487 -19.62 14.15 3.87
CA VAL A 487 -20.27 13.39 2.79
C VAL A 487 -21.74 13.06 3.13
N ARG A 488 -22.62 13.20 2.13
CA ARG A 488 -24.04 12.81 2.15
C ARG A 488 -24.33 11.84 1.00
N TYR A 489 -25.18 10.84 1.26
CA TYR A 489 -25.45 9.72 0.36
C TYR A 489 -26.94 9.66 -0.03
N PRO A 490 -27.36 10.18 -1.21
CA PRO A 490 -28.77 10.18 -1.59
C PRO A 490 -29.36 8.79 -1.89
N PHE A 491 -28.56 7.85 -2.41
CA PHE A 491 -29.01 6.47 -2.63
C PHE A 491 -29.17 5.67 -1.33
N LEU A 492 -28.49 6.08 -0.26
CA LEU A 492 -28.58 5.48 1.07
C LEU A 492 -29.56 6.23 1.97
N ASP A 493 -30.67 6.68 1.39
CA ASP A 493 -31.84 7.19 2.10
C ASP A 493 -32.81 6.06 2.38
N LYS A 494 -33.37 6.00 3.60
CA LYS A 494 -34.34 4.97 4.00
C LYS A 494 -35.53 4.84 3.04
N GLU A 495 -36.06 5.93 2.50
CA GLU A 495 -37.18 5.87 1.53
C GLU A 495 -36.72 5.35 0.15
N VAL A 496 -35.53 5.74 -0.31
CA VAL A 496 -34.95 5.25 -1.56
C VAL A 496 -34.65 3.75 -1.47
N ILE A 497 -34.03 3.31 -0.37
CA ILE A 497 -33.73 1.91 -0.10
C ILE A 497 -35.02 1.09 -0.07
N ASN A 498 -36.03 1.51 0.70
CA ASN A 498 -37.29 0.76 0.84
C ASN A 498 -38.02 0.63 -0.51
N VAL A 499 -38.17 1.73 -1.27
CA VAL A 499 -38.79 1.67 -2.60
C VAL A 499 -38.03 0.74 -3.54
N LEU A 500 -36.69 0.76 -3.54
CA LEU A 500 -35.92 -0.14 -4.37
C LEU A 500 -35.96 -1.60 -3.87
N ALA A 501 -36.02 -1.84 -2.55
CA ALA A 501 -36.13 -3.18 -1.98
C ALA A 501 -37.47 -3.84 -2.39
N ASP A 502 -38.57 -3.09 -2.25
CA ASP A 502 -39.94 -3.52 -2.58
C ASP A 502 -40.15 -3.86 -4.07
N LEU A 503 -39.36 -3.28 -4.98
CA LEU A 503 -39.51 -3.53 -6.41
C LEU A 503 -39.06 -4.94 -6.81
N PRO A 504 -39.84 -5.69 -7.63
CA PRO A 504 -39.38 -6.89 -8.31
C PRO A 504 -38.07 -6.65 -9.08
N VAL A 505 -37.17 -7.63 -9.04
CA VAL A 505 -35.79 -7.45 -9.53
C VAL A 505 -35.68 -7.10 -11.02
N HIS A 506 -36.59 -7.60 -11.86
CA HIS A 506 -36.61 -7.29 -13.30
C HIS A 506 -36.86 -5.80 -13.60
N LEU A 507 -37.54 -5.06 -12.72
CA LEU A 507 -37.75 -3.62 -12.87
C LEU A 507 -36.50 -2.79 -12.51
N LYS A 508 -35.58 -3.37 -11.72
CA LYS A 508 -34.30 -2.74 -11.35
C LYS A 508 -33.24 -2.95 -12.43
N CYS A 509 -33.19 -4.13 -13.03
CA CYS A 509 -32.22 -4.50 -14.06
C CYS A 509 -32.74 -5.56 -15.04
N ALA A 510 -32.25 -5.51 -16.27
CA ALA A 510 -32.50 -6.48 -17.34
C ALA A 510 -31.15 -6.95 -17.92
N LEU A 511 -30.42 -7.75 -17.13
CA LEU A 511 -28.99 -8.00 -17.35
C LEU A 511 -28.66 -8.69 -18.67
N GLU A 512 -29.63 -9.34 -19.32
CA GLU A 512 -29.50 -9.92 -20.67
C GLU A 512 -29.20 -8.88 -21.75
N LEU A 513 -29.62 -7.62 -21.57
CA LEU A 513 -29.44 -6.54 -22.55
C LEU A 513 -27.99 -6.02 -22.68
N GLY A 514 -27.01 -6.72 -22.09
CA GLY A 514 -25.61 -6.29 -22.09
C GLY A 514 -25.30 -5.20 -21.04
N LYS A 515 -24.02 -4.80 -21.00
CA LYS A 515 -23.52 -3.74 -20.11
C LYS A 515 -23.88 -2.36 -20.68
N GLY A 516 -24.06 -1.37 -19.81
CA GLY A 516 -24.41 0.00 -20.25
C GLY A 516 -25.89 0.17 -20.64
N ILE A 517 -26.66 -0.92 -20.62
CA ILE A 517 -28.09 -0.97 -20.98
C ILE A 517 -28.89 -1.68 -19.90
N GLY A 518 -28.52 -2.92 -19.56
CA GLY A 518 -29.30 -3.79 -18.68
C GLY A 518 -29.02 -3.65 -17.18
N ASP A 519 -27.78 -3.33 -16.80
CA ASP A 519 -27.41 -3.01 -15.42
C ASP A 519 -27.92 -1.62 -15.02
N LYS A 520 -28.38 -1.45 -13.77
CA LYS A 520 -28.96 -0.19 -13.27
C LYS A 520 -30.06 0.40 -14.17
N LEU A 521 -30.85 -0.46 -14.81
CA LEU A 521 -31.84 -0.08 -15.83
C LEU A 521 -32.74 1.08 -15.37
N LEU A 522 -33.28 1.01 -14.15
CA LEU A 522 -34.19 2.03 -13.63
C LEU A 522 -33.54 3.42 -13.52
N LEU A 523 -32.26 3.47 -13.13
CA LEU A 523 -31.47 4.71 -13.06
C LEU A 523 -31.00 5.17 -14.44
N ARG A 524 -30.73 4.26 -15.38
CA ARG A 524 -30.46 4.62 -16.79
C ARG A 524 -31.68 5.24 -17.45
N LEU A 525 -32.88 4.74 -17.15
CA LEU A 525 -34.15 5.31 -17.61
C LEU A 525 -34.38 6.68 -16.99
N LEU A 526 -34.18 6.85 -15.67
CA LEU A 526 -34.27 8.14 -15.00
C LEU A 526 -33.29 9.16 -15.59
N ALA A 527 -32.03 8.78 -15.79
CA ALA A 527 -31.03 9.64 -16.41
C ALA A 527 -31.47 10.09 -17.82
N ARG A 528 -32.04 9.20 -18.64
CA ARG A 528 -32.60 9.56 -19.96
C ARG A 528 -33.81 10.48 -19.87
N GLU A 529 -34.71 10.26 -18.91
CA GLU A 529 -35.87 11.11 -18.66
C GLU A 529 -35.46 12.54 -18.28
N LEU A 530 -34.37 12.68 -17.51
CA LEU A 530 -33.75 13.96 -17.17
C LEU A 530 -32.90 14.56 -18.33
N GLY A 531 -32.76 13.87 -19.46
CA GLY A 531 -32.05 14.35 -20.64
C GLY A 531 -30.62 13.82 -20.84
N LEU A 532 -30.05 13.09 -19.88
CA LEU A 532 -28.69 12.52 -19.95
C LEU A 532 -28.64 11.36 -20.96
N LYS A 533 -28.17 11.63 -22.19
CA LYS A 533 -28.10 10.68 -23.31
C LYS A 533 -26.79 9.90 -23.34
N GLN A 534 -25.70 10.48 -22.87
CA GLN A 534 -24.37 9.89 -22.82
C GLN A 534 -24.14 9.18 -21.48
N ALA A 535 -24.33 9.88 -20.36
CA ALA A 535 -24.12 9.30 -19.03
C ALA A 535 -25.02 8.06 -18.77
N SER A 536 -26.25 8.04 -19.32
CA SER A 536 -27.16 6.89 -19.24
C SER A 536 -26.67 5.62 -19.95
N LYS A 537 -25.63 5.70 -20.79
CA LYS A 537 -25.04 4.57 -21.52
C LYS A 537 -23.68 4.12 -20.98
N LEU A 538 -23.07 4.90 -20.07
CA LEU A 538 -21.74 4.58 -19.55
C LEU A 538 -21.75 3.27 -18.73
N GLU A 539 -20.78 2.39 -19.00
CA GLU A 539 -20.56 1.20 -18.20
C GLU A 539 -20.06 1.54 -16.79
N LYS A 540 -20.46 0.75 -15.79
CA LYS A 540 -19.95 0.89 -14.43
C LYS A 540 -18.46 0.60 -14.37
N ARG A 541 -17.71 1.51 -13.74
CA ARG A 541 -16.33 1.29 -13.28
C ARG A 541 -16.25 1.59 -11.78
N ALA A 542 -15.44 0.86 -11.03
CA ALA A 542 -15.18 1.19 -9.63
C ALA A 542 -14.07 2.22 -9.54
N ILE A 543 -14.20 3.19 -8.62
CA ILE A 543 -13.33 4.38 -8.51
C ILE A 543 -11.84 4.03 -8.56
N GLN A 544 -11.41 2.97 -7.87
CA GLN A 544 -10.01 2.60 -7.79
C GLN A 544 -9.41 2.14 -9.14
N PHE A 545 -10.23 1.65 -10.07
CA PHE A 545 -9.79 1.29 -11.43
C PHE A 545 -9.97 2.44 -12.42
N GLY A 546 -10.91 3.35 -12.14
CA GLY A 546 -11.26 4.46 -13.02
C GLY A 546 -10.42 5.71 -12.83
N ALA A 547 -10.19 6.10 -11.58
CA ALA A 547 -9.22 7.12 -11.18
C ALA A 547 -7.76 6.61 -11.20
N ARG A 548 -7.53 5.30 -11.40
CA ARG A 548 -6.22 4.61 -11.36
C ARG A 548 -5.51 4.57 -10.00
N SER A 549 -6.22 4.75 -8.89
CA SER A 549 -5.63 4.63 -7.54
C SER A 549 -5.29 3.19 -7.09
N ALA A 550 -5.81 2.16 -7.78
CA ALA A 550 -5.43 0.77 -7.53
C ALA A 550 -4.09 0.44 -8.21
N LYS A 551 -3.23 -0.30 -7.49
CA LYS A 551 -1.90 -0.77 -7.97
C LYS A 551 -0.89 0.36 -8.22
N LEU A 552 -0.97 1.45 -7.44
CA LEU A 552 0.09 2.45 -7.36
C LEU A 552 1.39 1.84 -6.80
N GLU A 553 1.24 0.86 -5.91
CA GLU A 553 2.33 0.03 -5.40
C GLU A 553 1.98 -1.46 -5.58
N GLY A 554 2.84 -2.21 -6.27
CA GLY A 554 2.81 -3.67 -6.30
C GLY A 554 1.58 -4.33 -6.96
N MET A 555 1.52 -5.65 -6.84
CA MET A 555 0.51 -6.52 -7.47
C MET A 555 -0.48 -7.13 -6.47
N GLU A 556 -0.59 -6.57 -5.26
CA GLU A 556 -1.41 -7.14 -4.20
C GLU A 556 -2.91 -7.21 -4.58
N LYS A 557 -3.59 -8.29 -4.16
CA LYS A 557 -5.04 -8.43 -4.38
C LYS A 557 -5.78 -7.49 -3.43
N GLY A 558 -6.89 -6.91 -3.90
CA GLY A 558 -7.66 -5.94 -3.11
C GLY A 558 -8.13 -6.44 -1.74
N THR A 559 -8.31 -7.75 -1.56
CA THR A 559 -8.69 -8.39 -0.30
C THR A 559 -7.53 -8.65 0.66
N ASN A 560 -6.28 -8.52 0.21
CA ASN A 560 -5.11 -8.68 1.07
C ASN A 560 -5.15 -7.60 2.15
N LYS A 561 -4.80 -7.97 3.40
CA LYS A 561 -4.45 -6.98 4.40
C LYS A 561 -3.16 -6.28 3.95
N LEU A 562 -3.06 -4.98 4.19
CA LEU A 562 -1.80 -4.25 4.06
C LEU A 562 -0.75 -4.92 4.98
N ILE A 563 0.50 -4.94 4.57
CA ILE A 563 1.57 -5.46 5.41
C ILE A 563 1.92 -4.39 6.46
N GLN A 564 1.42 -4.56 7.69
CA GLN A 564 2.06 -3.92 8.84
C GLN A 564 3.44 -4.51 9.02
N SER A 565 4.28 -3.73 9.68
CA SER A 565 5.28 -4.34 10.54
C SER A 565 5.25 -3.79 11.98
N ILE A 566 4.60 -2.65 12.26
CA ILE A 566 4.49 -1.97 13.60
C ILE A 566 5.82 -1.36 14.05
N PRO A 567 5.98 -0.04 14.29
CA PRO A 567 7.22 0.50 14.89
C PRO A 567 7.44 -0.08 16.29
N ASP A 568 8.69 -0.41 16.62
CA ASP A 568 9.10 -0.53 18.03
C ASP A 568 9.54 0.87 18.50
N SER A 569 9.65 1.12 19.80
CA SER A 569 9.76 2.49 20.30
C SER A 569 10.41 2.60 21.67
N SER A 570 11.74 2.49 21.71
CA SER A 570 12.56 2.76 22.90
C SER A 570 13.85 3.56 22.61
N GLN A 571 14.35 3.57 21.36
CA GLN A 571 15.18 4.64 20.79
C GLN A 571 15.13 4.67 19.24
N LEU A 572 13.90 4.83 18.70
CA LEU A 572 13.53 4.72 17.26
C LEU A 572 13.68 3.30 16.65
N ASP A 573 12.84 2.33 17.04
CA ASP A 573 12.97 0.90 16.66
C ASP A 573 11.97 0.48 15.52
N PHE A 574 12.14 -0.53 14.65
CA PHE A 574 12.61 -1.93 14.71
C PHE A 574 11.56 -3.06 14.98
N ARG A 575 10.35 -2.86 14.43
CA ARG A 575 9.27 -3.80 13.98
C ARG A 575 9.59 -5.33 14.00
N PRO A 576 8.69 -6.28 14.43
CA PRO A 576 7.65 -6.81 13.51
C PRO A 576 6.35 -7.49 14.10
N VAL A 577 5.41 -7.79 13.19
CA VAL A 577 4.16 -8.58 13.36
C VAL A 577 4.38 -10.11 13.35
N ALA A 578 3.52 -10.88 14.03
CA ALA A 578 3.23 -12.28 13.69
C ALA A 578 1.85 -12.41 12.98
N LEU A 579 1.88 -12.80 11.69
CA LEU A 579 0.71 -12.91 10.81
C LEU A 579 0.03 -14.28 10.88
N SER A 580 -1.27 -14.31 10.57
CA SER A 580 -1.91 -15.50 10.03
C SER A 580 -2.68 -15.13 8.75
N LEU A 581 -2.09 -15.51 7.61
CA LEU A 581 -2.61 -15.33 6.26
C LEU A 581 -3.35 -16.58 5.77
N LYS A 582 -4.48 -16.42 5.09
CA LYS A 582 -4.92 -17.32 4.01
C LYS A 582 -5.77 -16.60 2.95
N SER A 583 -5.18 -16.30 1.78
CA SER A 583 -5.82 -16.49 0.47
C SER A 583 -4.89 -16.14 -0.72
N THR A 584 -4.09 -17.14 -1.12
CA THR A 584 -3.73 -17.47 -2.52
C THR A 584 -3.51 -16.34 -3.54
N PHE A 585 -2.26 -16.23 -4.01
CA PHE A 585 -2.00 -15.95 -5.43
C PHE A 585 -2.74 -16.98 -6.29
N PHE A 586 -3.32 -16.51 -7.40
CA PHE A 586 -3.80 -17.37 -8.48
C PHE A 586 -3.12 -16.88 -9.75
N THR A 587 -1.93 -17.41 -10.02
CA THR A 587 -1.66 -17.86 -11.38
C THR A 587 -2.69 -18.96 -11.69
N GLY A 588 -3.15 -19.10 -12.93
CA GLY A 588 -4.05 -20.21 -13.31
C GLY A 588 -3.36 -21.60 -13.30
N ARG A 589 -2.16 -21.69 -12.74
CA ARG A 589 -1.27 -22.86 -12.76
C ARG A 589 -1.58 -23.75 -11.56
N GLN A 590 -1.81 -25.02 -11.83
CA GLN A 590 -1.90 -26.04 -10.79
C GLN A 590 -0.52 -26.22 -10.15
N ARG A 591 -0.43 -26.13 -8.82
CA ARG A 591 0.81 -26.45 -8.08
C ARG A 591 1.19 -27.91 -8.30
N LEU A 592 2.49 -28.17 -8.46
CA LEU A 592 3.01 -29.53 -8.59
C LEU A 592 2.97 -30.23 -7.22
N THR A 593 2.47 -31.45 -7.20
CA THR A 593 2.54 -32.35 -6.03
C THR A 593 3.96 -32.89 -5.86
N SER A 594 4.35 -33.32 -4.65
CA SER A 594 5.71 -33.86 -4.42
C SER A 594 6.11 -35.01 -5.37
N PRO A 595 5.22 -35.96 -5.76
CA PRO A 595 5.52 -36.92 -6.82
C PRO A 595 5.78 -36.27 -8.20
N GLN A 596 5.05 -35.21 -8.56
CA GLN A 596 5.29 -34.47 -9.81
C GLN A 596 6.61 -33.67 -9.75
N VAL A 597 6.96 -33.08 -8.60
CA VAL A 597 8.26 -32.42 -8.41
C VAL A 597 9.39 -33.44 -8.53
N ASN A 598 9.30 -34.58 -7.86
CA ASN A 598 10.28 -35.66 -7.98
C ASN A 598 10.38 -36.20 -9.42
N LEU A 599 9.26 -36.27 -10.17
CA LEU A 599 9.25 -36.65 -11.57
C LEU A 599 9.97 -35.61 -12.45
N SER A 600 9.74 -34.31 -12.22
CA SER A 600 10.47 -33.23 -12.91
C SER A 600 11.96 -33.22 -12.58
N LEU A 601 12.35 -33.46 -11.32
CA LEU A 601 13.75 -33.59 -10.93
C LEU A 601 14.41 -34.83 -11.56
N ALA A 602 13.71 -35.96 -11.65
CA ALA A 602 14.19 -37.18 -12.30
C ALA A 602 14.35 -37.05 -13.84
N LYS A 603 13.77 -36.01 -14.45
CA LYS A 603 13.93 -35.69 -15.88
C LYS A 603 15.14 -34.82 -16.17
N LEU A 604 15.75 -34.18 -15.17
CA LEU A 604 16.94 -33.35 -15.35
C LEU A 604 18.13 -34.21 -15.83
N THR A 605 18.92 -33.68 -16.75
CA THR A 605 20.10 -34.36 -17.33
C THR A 605 21.37 -33.95 -16.61
N PRO A 606 22.30 -34.89 -16.30
CA PRO A 606 23.56 -34.55 -15.65
C PRO A 606 24.44 -33.75 -16.61
N THR A 607 24.82 -32.54 -16.17
CA THR A 607 25.77 -31.66 -16.84
C THR A 607 27.13 -32.34 -17.02
N GLN A 608 28.04 -31.75 -17.79
CA GLN A 608 29.41 -32.27 -17.90
C GLN A 608 30.10 -32.37 -16.53
N GLU A 609 29.84 -31.40 -15.64
CA GLU A 609 30.47 -31.33 -14.32
C GLU A 609 29.83 -32.34 -13.35
N ASP A 610 28.50 -32.50 -13.33
CA ASP A 610 27.79 -33.55 -12.55
C ASP A 610 28.42 -34.94 -12.73
N ARG A 611 28.73 -35.28 -14.00
CA ARG A 611 29.36 -36.55 -14.36
C ARG A 611 30.79 -36.71 -13.86
N ARG A 612 31.55 -35.61 -13.66
CA ARG A 612 32.93 -35.66 -13.17
C ARG A 612 33.01 -35.99 -11.69
N VAL A 613 32.05 -35.53 -10.89
CA VAL A 613 32.00 -35.75 -9.44
C VAL A 613 31.05 -36.89 -9.02
N GLY A 614 30.38 -37.55 -9.99
CA GLY A 614 29.48 -38.67 -9.72
C GLY A 614 28.11 -38.27 -9.16
N LEU A 615 27.71 -37.01 -9.32
CA LEU A 615 26.38 -36.55 -8.95
C LEU A 615 25.38 -36.81 -10.09
N PHE A 616 24.15 -37.17 -9.71
CA PHE A 616 23.06 -37.43 -10.65
C PHE A 616 21.88 -36.54 -10.28
N PRO A 617 21.25 -35.78 -11.21
CA PRO A 617 20.14 -34.89 -10.90
C PRO A 617 18.94 -35.57 -10.24
N SER A 618 18.74 -36.87 -10.45
CA SER A 618 17.76 -37.70 -9.73
C SER A 618 17.97 -37.77 -8.21
N THR A 619 19.13 -37.32 -7.72
CA THR A 619 19.46 -37.21 -6.28
C THR A 619 19.25 -35.80 -5.72
N LEU A 620 18.99 -34.79 -6.57
CA LEU A 620 18.61 -33.44 -6.13
C LEU A 620 17.35 -33.50 -5.27
N LYS A 621 17.30 -32.68 -4.23
CA LYS A 621 16.14 -32.52 -3.37
C LYS A 621 15.81 -31.04 -3.24
N LEU A 622 14.51 -30.75 -3.28
CA LEU A 622 13.99 -29.47 -2.83
C LEU A 622 13.87 -29.51 -1.30
N SER A 623 14.31 -28.46 -0.62
CA SER A 623 14.37 -28.41 0.84
C SER A 623 14.24 -26.98 1.36
N LYS A 624 13.85 -26.88 2.63
CA LYS A 624 13.67 -25.62 3.36
C LYS A 624 14.70 -25.52 4.47
N LEU A 625 15.43 -24.40 4.49
CA LEU A 625 16.39 -24.05 5.53
C LEU A 625 15.74 -23.01 6.44
N PHE A 626 15.80 -23.22 7.76
CA PHE A 626 15.18 -22.34 8.74
C PHE A 626 16.26 -21.66 9.59
N PHE A 627 16.21 -20.33 9.64
CA PHE A 627 17.13 -19.48 10.41
C PHE A 627 16.39 -18.95 11.63
N THR A 628 16.94 -19.17 12.82
CA THR A 628 16.31 -18.82 14.10
C THR A 628 16.55 -17.37 14.55
N SER A 629 17.44 -16.64 13.86
CA SER A 629 18.07 -15.41 14.37
C SER A 629 17.64 -14.09 13.70
N CYS A 630 16.60 -14.07 12.84
CA CYS A 630 16.13 -12.83 12.21
C CYS A 630 14.67 -12.90 11.69
N PRO A 631 13.94 -11.77 11.50
CA PRO A 631 12.53 -11.78 11.08
C PRO A 631 12.26 -12.27 9.64
N ALA A 632 13.29 -12.36 8.79
CA ALA A 632 13.18 -12.87 7.42
C ALA A 632 13.36 -14.40 7.40
N GLY A 633 12.26 -15.14 7.43
CA GLY A 633 12.25 -16.60 7.51
C GLY A 633 12.57 -17.34 6.20
N GLN A 634 12.93 -18.62 6.38
CA GLN A 634 12.94 -19.72 5.40
C GLN A 634 13.60 -19.47 4.03
N THR A 635 14.83 -19.93 3.82
CA THR A 635 15.40 -20.08 2.46
C THR A 635 14.91 -21.38 1.83
N VAL A 636 14.46 -21.33 0.58
CA VAL A 636 14.25 -22.53 -0.24
C VAL A 636 15.56 -22.87 -0.95
N ILE A 637 16.01 -24.12 -0.84
CA ILE A 637 17.17 -24.64 -1.55
C ILE A 637 16.77 -25.86 -2.39
N LEU A 638 17.07 -25.79 -3.69
CA LEU A 638 17.22 -26.98 -4.52
C LEU A 638 18.70 -27.35 -4.50
N GLY A 639 19.04 -28.58 -4.09
CA GLY A 639 20.43 -29.00 -4.01
C GLY A 639 20.60 -30.49 -3.70
N TYR A 640 21.84 -30.94 -3.72
CA TYR A 640 22.18 -32.32 -3.38
C TYR A 640 22.11 -32.56 -1.86
N PRO A 641 21.89 -33.80 -1.37
CA PRO A 641 21.67 -34.07 0.05
C PRO A 641 22.82 -33.63 0.96
N SER A 642 24.06 -33.80 0.52
CA SER A 642 25.27 -33.31 1.21
C SER A 642 25.28 -31.78 1.34
N HIS A 643 24.99 -31.07 0.24
CA HIS A 643 24.89 -29.60 0.20
C HIS A 643 23.75 -29.05 1.05
N ILE A 644 22.59 -29.72 1.08
CA ILE A 644 21.48 -29.36 1.97
C ILE A 644 21.89 -29.56 3.43
N SER A 645 22.60 -30.64 3.75
CA SER A 645 23.10 -30.89 5.11
C SER A 645 24.13 -29.83 5.54
N LEU A 646 25.03 -29.44 4.63
CA LEU A 646 25.99 -28.35 4.84
C LEU A 646 25.26 -27.01 5.05
N ALA A 647 24.32 -26.66 4.17
CA ALA A 647 23.56 -25.42 4.27
C ALA A 647 22.71 -25.34 5.55
N LYS A 648 22.15 -26.47 6.03
CA LYS A 648 21.52 -26.57 7.36
C LYS A 648 22.52 -26.33 8.49
N THR A 649 23.69 -26.97 8.43
CA THR A 649 24.75 -26.81 9.44
C THR A 649 25.26 -25.36 9.51
N LEU A 650 25.40 -24.68 8.36
CA LEU A 650 25.76 -23.27 8.29
C LEU A 650 24.60 -22.37 8.79
N SER A 651 23.36 -22.67 8.43
CA SER A 651 22.15 -21.99 8.91
C SER A 651 22.02 -22.04 10.43
N GLU A 652 22.19 -23.22 11.04
CA GLU A 652 22.13 -23.44 12.49
C GLU A 652 23.24 -22.73 13.26
N LYS A 653 24.42 -22.57 12.65
CA LYS A 653 25.58 -21.87 13.23
C LYS A 653 25.63 -20.38 12.88
N SER A 654 24.67 -19.88 12.10
CA SER A 654 24.77 -18.54 11.50
C SER A 654 24.62 -17.43 12.53
N GLN A 655 25.60 -16.53 12.57
CA GLN A 655 25.57 -15.35 13.43
C GLN A 655 24.52 -14.33 12.96
N HIS A 656 24.14 -13.40 13.84
CA HIS A 656 23.22 -12.32 13.49
C HIS A 656 23.85 -11.40 12.42
N THR A 657 23.09 -11.12 11.36
CA THR A 657 23.47 -10.15 10.33
C THR A 657 23.31 -8.73 10.88
N PHE A 658 24.36 -7.91 10.76
CA PHE A 658 24.33 -6.51 11.20
C PHE A 658 23.53 -5.64 10.23
N PHE A 659 22.61 -4.82 10.78
CA PHE A 659 21.86 -3.82 10.03
C PHE A 659 22.10 -2.43 10.61
N PRO A 660 22.47 -1.42 9.79
CA PRO A 660 22.59 -0.05 10.26
C PRO A 660 21.20 0.55 10.56
N ALA A 661 21.09 1.35 11.63
CA ALA A 661 19.82 1.94 12.08
C ALA A 661 19.16 2.89 11.05
N LYS A 662 19.93 3.38 10.07
CA LYS A 662 19.42 4.00 8.84
C LYS A 662 20.04 3.25 7.65
N PRO A 663 19.28 2.94 6.59
CA PRO A 663 19.86 2.32 5.41
C PRO A 663 20.85 3.30 4.74
N TYR A 664 21.99 2.77 4.31
CA TYR A 664 22.98 3.51 3.51
C TYR A 664 22.48 3.86 2.10
N TYR A 665 21.32 3.35 1.70
CA TYR A 665 20.77 3.50 0.36
C TYR A 665 19.30 3.90 0.40
N LYS A 666 18.85 4.55 -0.68
CA LYS A 666 17.44 4.83 -0.97
C LYS A 666 17.10 4.33 -2.38
N MET A 667 15.93 3.72 -2.52
CA MET A 667 15.43 3.21 -3.79
C MET A 667 14.78 4.35 -4.59
N THR A 668 15.16 4.51 -5.85
CA THR A 668 14.59 5.54 -6.74
C THR A 668 14.48 5.03 -8.17
N SER A 669 13.78 5.76 -9.05
CA SER A 669 13.85 5.51 -10.48
C SER A 669 15.07 6.22 -11.08
N ILE A 670 15.86 5.50 -11.87
CA ILE A 670 17.05 6.01 -12.55
C ILE A 670 16.81 5.95 -14.06
N LEU A 671 16.98 7.10 -14.72
CA LEU A 671 16.73 7.27 -16.14
C LEU A 671 17.49 6.22 -16.97
N GLN A 672 16.80 5.54 -17.89
CA GLN A 672 17.31 4.44 -18.72
C GLN A 672 17.76 3.17 -17.95
N LYS A 673 17.71 3.14 -16.61
CA LYS A 673 18.07 1.96 -15.77
C LYS A 673 16.92 1.38 -14.94
N GLY A 674 15.72 1.98 -14.99
CA GLY A 674 14.55 1.47 -14.27
C GLY A 674 14.53 1.91 -12.81
N ILE A 675 14.64 0.96 -11.88
CA ILE A 675 14.76 1.21 -10.43
C ILE A 675 16.21 0.92 -10.02
N GLY A 676 16.81 1.81 -9.24
CA GLY A 676 18.14 1.62 -8.69
C GLY A 676 18.29 2.18 -7.28
N MET A 677 19.50 2.08 -6.74
CA MET A 677 19.83 2.45 -5.36
C MET A 677 20.83 3.60 -5.36
N LEU A 678 20.45 4.75 -4.78
CA LEU A 678 21.37 5.84 -4.51
C LEU A 678 21.86 5.79 -3.07
N ALA A 679 23.10 6.19 -2.82
CA ALA A 679 23.62 6.37 -1.48
C ALA A 679 22.86 7.49 -0.76
N ASN A 680 22.42 7.21 0.48
CA ASN A 680 21.62 8.10 1.32
C ASN A 680 22.48 8.95 2.28
N CYS A 681 23.79 8.76 2.23
CA CYS A 681 24.86 9.53 2.85
C CYS A 681 26.19 9.11 2.20
N THR A 682 27.29 9.79 2.48
CA THR A 682 28.63 9.30 2.08
C THR A 682 28.94 7.97 2.77
N ILE A 683 29.29 6.95 1.99
CA ILE A 683 29.62 5.59 2.46
C ILE A 683 31.15 5.39 2.35
N PRO A 684 31.88 5.21 3.47
CA PRO A 684 33.32 4.95 3.42
C PRO A 684 33.67 3.58 2.83
N ILE A 685 34.85 3.50 2.21
CA ILE A 685 35.49 2.26 1.73
C ILE A 685 35.50 1.15 2.81
N GLY A 686 35.17 -0.07 2.41
CA GLY A 686 35.06 -1.22 3.32
C GLY A 686 33.75 -1.32 4.11
N THR A 687 32.86 -0.33 4.05
CA THR A 687 31.57 -0.38 4.76
C THR A 687 30.65 -1.45 4.16
N THR A 688 30.10 -2.34 4.99
CA THR A 688 28.99 -3.23 4.61
C THR A 688 27.70 -2.40 4.46
N ILE A 689 27.25 -2.24 3.22
CA ILE A 689 26.07 -1.46 2.82
C ILE A 689 24.79 -2.23 3.16
N LEU A 690 24.77 -3.54 2.88
CA LEU A 690 23.62 -4.42 3.06
C LEU A 690 24.10 -5.86 3.28
N SER A 691 23.49 -6.57 4.23
CA SER A 691 23.58 -8.01 4.41
C SER A 691 22.18 -8.61 4.18
N GLU A 692 22.03 -9.53 3.23
CA GLU A 692 20.74 -10.18 2.95
C GLU A 692 20.92 -11.69 2.78
N ARG A 693 20.04 -12.49 3.38
CA ARG A 693 20.01 -13.95 3.15
C ARG A 693 19.25 -14.27 1.87
N PRO A 694 19.65 -15.29 1.10
CA PRO A 694 18.96 -15.67 -0.13
C PRO A 694 17.56 -16.22 0.17
N VAL A 695 16.57 -15.89 -0.65
CA VAL A 695 15.21 -16.47 -0.52
C VAL A 695 15.10 -17.81 -1.27
N LEU A 696 15.79 -17.91 -2.40
CA LEU A 696 15.84 -19.09 -3.26
C LEU A 696 17.31 -19.38 -3.62
N ILE A 697 17.76 -20.61 -3.44
CA ILE A 697 19.05 -21.15 -3.84
C ILE A 697 18.82 -22.33 -4.80
N MET A 698 19.56 -22.40 -5.91
CA MET A 698 19.53 -23.51 -6.87
C MET A 698 20.94 -23.74 -7.46
N PRO A 699 21.22 -24.89 -8.10
CA PRO A 699 22.43 -25.04 -8.93
C PRO A 699 22.38 -24.04 -10.09
N GLU A 700 23.49 -23.37 -10.41
CA GLU A 700 23.54 -22.35 -11.49
C GLU A 700 23.16 -22.95 -12.86
N GLN A 701 23.52 -24.22 -13.10
CA GLN A 701 23.27 -24.91 -14.36
C GLN A 701 22.39 -26.13 -14.12
N LEU A 702 21.17 -26.07 -14.64
CA LEU A 702 20.21 -27.17 -14.66
C LEU A 702 19.83 -27.45 -16.12
N GLU A 703 20.17 -28.64 -16.60
CA GLU A 703 19.79 -29.11 -17.94
C GLU A 703 18.55 -30.02 -17.86
N ALA A 704 17.68 -29.92 -18.87
CA ALA A 704 16.50 -30.77 -19.02
C ALA A 704 16.26 -31.08 -20.52
N PRO A 705 15.63 -32.22 -20.86
CA PRO A 705 15.28 -32.56 -22.24
C PRO A 705 14.41 -31.51 -22.93
N THR A 706 13.57 -30.79 -22.16
CA THR A 706 12.76 -29.69 -22.65
C THR A 706 12.82 -28.48 -21.73
N ARG A 707 12.66 -27.27 -22.29
CA ARG A 707 12.58 -26.03 -21.50
C ARG A 707 11.40 -26.03 -20.51
N GLN A 708 10.30 -26.70 -20.85
CA GLN A 708 9.13 -26.82 -19.98
C GLN A 708 9.44 -27.56 -18.67
N GLU A 709 10.22 -28.64 -18.74
CA GLU A 709 10.63 -29.41 -17.55
C GLU A 709 11.56 -28.59 -16.64
N LEU A 710 12.43 -27.77 -17.23
CA LEU A 710 13.27 -26.83 -16.50
C LEU A 710 12.44 -25.72 -15.84
N ASP A 711 11.50 -25.10 -16.57
CA ASP A 711 10.58 -24.09 -16.02
C ASP A 711 9.73 -24.68 -14.89
N ASP A 712 9.32 -25.95 -14.97
CA ASP A 712 8.57 -26.65 -13.94
C ASP A 712 9.35 -26.89 -12.64
N VAL A 713 10.67 -27.14 -12.72
CA VAL A 713 11.56 -27.22 -11.54
C VAL A 713 11.71 -25.86 -10.85
N HIS A 714 11.92 -24.80 -11.63
CA HIS A 714 11.98 -23.42 -11.11
C HIS A 714 10.66 -23.02 -10.42
N LEU A 715 9.52 -23.40 -11.01
CA LEU A 715 8.21 -23.07 -10.46
C LEU A 715 7.84 -23.92 -9.24
N ALA A 716 8.32 -25.16 -9.15
CA ALA A 716 8.26 -25.94 -7.92
C ALA A 716 9.05 -25.25 -6.79
N ALA A 717 10.26 -24.77 -7.07
CA ALA A 717 11.08 -24.07 -6.08
C ALA A 717 10.44 -22.72 -5.66
N PHE A 718 9.82 -21.99 -6.59
CA PHE A 718 9.01 -20.81 -6.28
C PHE A 718 7.79 -21.12 -5.42
N ASP A 719 7.05 -22.21 -5.70
CA ASP A 719 5.85 -22.60 -4.96
C ASP A 719 6.11 -22.94 -3.48
N GLU A 720 7.36 -23.30 -3.13
CA GLU A 720 7.81 -23.57 -1.76
C GLU A 720 8.20 -22.33 -0.94
N LEU A 721 8.40 -21.18 -1.58
CA LEU A 721 8.69 -19.88 -0.93
C LEU A 721 7.50 -19.43 -0.06
N SER A 722 7.77 -18.56 0.93
CA SER A 722 6.70 -17.88 1.67
C SER A 722 5.86 -16.98 0.76
N PHE A 723 4.64 -16.59 1.18
CA PHE A 723 3.79 -15.71 0.37
C PHE A 723 4.44 -14.34 0.13
N GLU A 724 5.16 -13.83 1.12
CA GLU A 724 5.94 -12.59 1.09
C GLU A 724 7.12 -12.71 0.13
N GLN A 725 7.83 -13.84 0.15
CA GLN A 725 8.94 -14.14 -0.77
C GLN A 725 8.46 -14.32 -2.22
N GLN A 726 7.31 -14.99 -2.42
CA GLN A 726 6.66 -15.11 -3.74
C GLN A 726 6.30 -13.74 -4.30
N LEU A 727 5.73 -12.84 -3.46
CA LEU A 727 5.42 -11.47 -3.84
C LEU A 727 6.69 -10.66 -4.18
N GLY A 728 7.71 -10.72 -3.31
CA GLY A 728 8.96 -9.99 -3.47
C GLY A 728 9.72 -10.39 -4.74
N LEU A 729 9.85 -11.69 -4.99
CA LEU A 729 10.51 -12.23 -6.18
C LEU A 729 9.72 -11.89 -7.45
N SER A 730 8.39 -11.96 -7.40
CA SER A 730 7.53 -11.54 -8.53
C SER A 730 7.64 -10.04 -8.86
N ALA A 731 8.12 -9.22 -7.92
CA ALA A 731 8.36 -7.78 -8.07
C ALA A 731 9.82 -7.43 -8.45
N LEU A 732 10.62 -8.42 -8.85
CA LEU A 732 11.92 -8.22 -9.48
C LEU A 732 11.77 -7.99 -11.00
N ALA A 733 12.74 -7.30 -11.59
CA ALA A 733 12.73 -6.98 -13.02
C ALA A 733 13.02 -8.22 -13.89
N SER A 734 12.60 -8.20 -15.15
CA SER A 734 13.04 -9.17 -16.15
C SER A 734 13.31 -8.46 -17.47
N ALA A 735 14.31 -8.95 -18.21
CA ALA A 735 14.69 -8.47 -19.53
C ALA A 735 13.67 -8.80 -20.64
N THR A 736 12.59 -9.51 -20.30
CA THR A 736 11.69 -10.20 -21.24
C THR A 736 10.21 -9.85 -21.04
N GLU A 737 9.92 -8.62 -20.60
CA GLU A 737 8.53 -8.16 -20.41
C GLU A 737 7.80 -7.79 -21.72
N ASP A 738 8.47 -7.88 -22.87
CA ASP A 738 7.86 -7.83 -24.21
C ASP A 738 7.33 -9.21 -24.66
N ASP A 739 6.14 -9.23 -25.28
CA ASP A 739 5.39 -10.42 -25.78
C ASP A 739 6.11 -11.28 -26.86
N LYS A 740 7.42 -11.09 -27.08
CA LYS A 740 8.20 -11.75 -28.15
C LYS A 740 9.15 -12.86 -27.65
N CYS A 741 9.37 -12.99 -26.35
CA CYS A 741 10.31 -13.97 -25.79
C CYS A 741 9.63 -15.29 -25.38
N GLN A 742 10.31 -16.42 -25.62
CA GLN A 742 9.87 -17.73 -25.15
C GLN A 742 10.32 -17.97 -23.69
N GLY A 743 9.40 -18.38 -22.81
CA GLY A 743 9.71 -18.79 -21.42
C GLY A 743 8.68 -18.28 -20.41
N HIS A 744 8.60 -18.93 -19.23
CA HIS A 744 7.64 -18.52 -18.21
C HIS A 744 8.07 -17.23 -17.46
N PRO A 745 7.21 -16.20 -17.33
CA PRO A 745 7.62 -14.88 -16.79
C PRO A 745 8.19 -14.87 -15.36
N LEU A 746 7.81 -15.82 -14.49
CA LEU A 746 8.44 -15.95 -13.17
C LEU A 746 9.83 -16.61 -13.25
N VAL A 747 10.05 -17.52 -14.20
CA VAL A 747 11.35 -18.20 -14.38
C VAL A 747 12.37 -17.21 -14.93
N ASN A 748 11.95 -16.36 -15.87
CA ASN A 748 12.80 -15.28 -16.37
C ASN A 748 13.17 -14.28 -15.27
N ARG A 749 12.28 -14.00 -14.30
CA ARG A 749 12.61 -13.21 -13.10
C ARG A 749 13.62 -13.91 -12.19
N ILE A 750 13.51 -15.22 -11.98
CA ILE A 750 14.54 -15.97 -11.23
C ILE A 750 15.90 -15.82 -11.94
N TRP A 751 15.96 -16.16 -13.23
CA TRP A 751 17.19 -16.15 -14.03
C TRP A 751 17.83 -14.76 -14.20
N ASN A 752 17.04 -13.70 -14.37
CA ASN A 752 17.57 -12.34 -14.50
C ASN A 752 18.13 -11.76 -13.17
N ASN A 753 17.77 -12.33 -12.02
CA ASN A 753 18.08 -11.78 -10.70
C ASN A 753 18.93 -12.71 -9.83
N GLU A 754 19.36 -13.85 -10.38
CA GLU A 754 20.21 -14.79 -9.69
C GLU A 754 21.66 -14.26 -9.57
N ILE A 755 22.28 -14.51 -8.41
CA ILE A 755 23.65 -14.14 -8.09
C ILE A 755 24.40 -15.40 -7.70
N CYS A 756 25.50 -15.69 -8.41
CA CYS A 756 26.27 -16.92 -8.24
C CYS A 756 27.21 -16.82 -7.02
N PHE A 757 27.27 -17.87 -6.20
CA PHE A 757 28.05 -17.92 -4.96
C PHE A 757 28.50 -19.36 -4.62
N PRO A 758 29.62 -19.52 -3.89
CA PRO A 758 30.09 -20.83 -3.43
C PRO A 758 29.40 -21.25 -2.12
N LEU A 759 28.59 -22.30 -2.18
CA LEU A 759 27.88 -22.85 -1.01
C LEU A 759 28.82 -23.62 -0.04
N ALA A 760 29.95 -24.12 -0.53
CA ALA A 760 30.96 -24.86 0.23
C ALA A 760 32.34 -24.20 0.12
N SER A 761 33.21 -24.39 1.12
CA SER A 761 34.59 -23.89 1.08
C SER A 761 35.47 -24.77 0.18
N LYS A 762 36.50 -24.17 -0.44
CA LYS A 762 37.52 -24.86 -1.27
C LYS A 762 38.37 -25.90 -0.51
N GLN A 763 38.17 -26.05 0.79
CA GLN A 763 38.95 -26.91 1.70
C GLN A 763 38.17 -28.15 2.16
N SER A 764 36.94 -28.34 1.70
CA SER A 764 36.13 -29.53 1.99
C SER A 764 36.44 -30.68 1.01
N PRO A 765 36.13 -31.95 1.34
CA PRO A 765 36.36 -33.09 0.43
C PRO A 765 35.63 -32.95 -0.92
N PRO A 766 36.10 -33.60 -2.00
CA PRO A 766 35.74 -33.25 -3.37
C PRO A 766 34.38 -33.84 -3.80
N GLU A 767 33.28 -33.21 -3.39
CA GLU A 767 31.93 -33.52 -3.90
C GLU A 767 31.25 -32.33 -4.59
N SER A 768 31.84 -31.13 -4.58
CA SER A 768 31.32 -29.96 -5.31
C SER A 768 32.30 -28.78 -5.40
N PRO A 769 32.81 -28.46 -6.59
CA PRO A 769 33.29 -27.10 -6.91
C PRO A 769 32.15 -26.17 -7.38
N TYR A 770 30.87 -26.59 -7.31
CA TYR A 770 29.77 -25.91 -8.00
C TYR A 770 29.50 -24.48 -7.54
N PRO A 771 29.29 -23.56 -8.49
CA PRO A 771 28.50 -22.38 -8.24
C PRO A 771 27.03 -22.76 -8.03
N TYR A 772 26.46 -22.29 -6.91
CA TYR A 772 25.02 -22.17 -6.77
C TYR A 772 24.62 -20.75 -7.17
N SER A 773 23.42 -20.58 -7.71
CA SER A 773 22.83 -19.25 -7.90
C SER A 773 21.77 -19.01 -6.82
N ALA A 774 21.61 -17.75 -6.42
CA ALA A 774 20.62 -17.34 -5.45
C ALA A 774 19.90 -16.05 -5.82
N VAL A 775 18.61 -15.98 -5.50
CA VAL A 775 17.81 -14.76 -5.63
C VAL A 775 17.64 -14.08 -4.28
N TYR A 776 17.75 -12.75 -4.29
CA TYR A 776 17.61 -11.86 -3.14
C TYR A 776 16.48 -10.86 -3.44
N LEU A 777 15.80 -10.33 -2.41
CA LEU A 777 14.68 -9.42 -2.65
C LEU A 777 15.13 -7.97 -2.80
N THR A 778 16.31 -7.64 -2.25
CA THR A 778 16.86 -6.29 -2.19
C THR A 778 18.20 -6.18 -2.93
N ILE A 779 19.15 -7.11 -2.73
CA ILE A 779 20.46 -7.09 -3.42
C ILE A 779 20.30 -7.25 -4.94
N SER A 780 19.34 -8.05 -5.41
CA SER A 780 19.04 -8.20 -6.84
C SER A 780 18.48 -6.92 -7.51
N ARG A 781 18.36 -5.80 -6.77
CA ARG A 781 17.92 -4.48 -7.28
C ARG A 781 19.06 -3.46 -7.45
N PHE A 782 20.30 -3.83 -7.17
CA PHE A 782 21.46 -2.95 -7.38
C PHE A 782 21.91 -3.01 -8.85
N ASN A 783 22.08 -1.85 -9.47
CA ASN A 783 22.32 -1.72 -10.91
C ASN A 783 23.76 -2.02 -11.32
N HIS A 784 23.93 -2.36 -12.59
CA HIS A 784 25.23 -2.65 -13.16
C HIS A 784 26.12 -1.41 -13.39
N SER A 785 27.42 -1.58 -13.15
CA SER A 785 28.51 -0.77 -13.72
C SER A 785 29.71 -1.65 -14.08
N CYS A 786 30.38 -1.40 -15.21
CA CYS A 786 31.68 -2.03 -15.53
C CYS A 786 32.86 -1.35 -14.80
N SER A 787 32.56 -0.39 -13.93
CA SER A 787 33.48 0.23 -12.96
C SER A 787 32.66 0.44 -11.68
N PRO A 788 32.38 -0.65 -10.93
CA PRO A 788 31.49 -0.61 -9.79
C PRO A 788 32.10 0.12 -8.60
N ASN A 789 31.25 0.54 -7.67
CA ASN A 789 31.65 1.17 -6.41
C ASN A 789 31.33 0.31 -5.18
N ALA A 790 30.53 -0.76 -5.35
CA ALA A 790 30.30 -1.80 -4.36
C ALA A 790 30.51 -3.20 -4.95
N ARG A 791 30.85 -4.16 -4.10
CA ARG A 791 31.04 -5.57 -4.43
C ARG A 791 30.33 -6.44 -3.41
N TRP A 792 29.66 -7.50 -3.88
CA TRP A 792 29.12 -8.52 -2.98
C TRP A 792 30.11 -9.67 -2.75
N HIS A 793 30.11 -10.23 -1.54
CA HIS A 793 30.70 -11.53 -1.20
C HIS A 793 29.72 -12.34 -0.35
N PHE A 794 29.76 -13.68 -0.46
CA PHE A 794 28.94 -14.55 0.38
C PHE A 794 29.70 -14.95 1.64
N ASP A 795 29.15 -14.59 2.79
CA ASP A 795 29.70 -14.94 4.10
C ASP A 795 29.02 -16.22 4.62
N GLN A 796 29.80 -17.30 4.71
CA GLN A 796 29.34 -18.59 5.24
C GLN A 796 29.01 -18.53 6.74
N SER A 797 29.57 -17.59 7.51
CA SER A 797 29.38 -17.48 8.95
C SER A 797 28.05 -16.82 9.35
N THR A 798 27.47 -15.99 8.48
CA THR A 798 26.11 -15.45 8.61
C THR A 798 25.10 -16.09 7.65
N PHE A 799 25.60 -16.89 6.70
CA PHE A 799 24.88 -17.48 5.55
C PHE A 799 24.15 -16.40 4.73
N SER A 800 24.86 -15.31 4.43
CA SER A 800 24.27 -14.12 3.78
C SER A 800 25.20 -13.54 2.73
N LEU A 801 24.62 -12.76 1.81
CA LEU A 801 25.36 -12.00 0.82
C LEU A 801 25.58 -10.59 1.38
N HIS A 802 26.85 -10.23 1.55
CA HIS A 802 27.30 -8.93 2.03
C HIS A 802 27.69 -8.04 0.86
N LEU A 803 26.94 -6.97 0.63
CA LEU A 803 27.29 -5.90 -0.30
C LEU A 803 28.16 -4.87 0.44
N CYS A 804 29.41 -4.69 0.01
CA CYS A 804 30.37 -3.80 0.65
C CYS A 804 30.90 -2.73 -0.33
N ALA A 805 31.15 -1.51 0.16
CA ALA A 805 31.78 -0.45 -0.62
C ALA A 805 33.26 -0.78 -0.91
N VAL A 806 33.68 -0.72 -2.17
CA VAL A 806 35.10 -0.96 -2.58
C VAL A 806 35.89 0.33 -2.79
N ARG A 807 35.22 1.47 -2.72
CA ARG A 807 35.78 2.81 -2.54
C ARG A 807 34.80 3.66 -1.74
N ASP A 808 35.16 4.90 -1.42
CA ASP A 808 34.19 5.87 -0.92
C ASP A 808 33.11 6.13 -1.99
N ILE A 809 31.85 6.17 -1.56
CA ILE A 809 30.67 6.45 -2.38
C ILE A 809 30.06 7.75 -1.86
N ALA A 810 29.85 8.75 -2.73
CA ALA A 810 29.27 10.02 -2.33
C ALA A 810 27.75 9.90 -2.07
N GLU A 811 27.19 10.78 -1.24
CA GLU A 811 25.73 10.96 -1.13
C GLU A 811 25.12 11.25 -2.51
N GLU A 812 23.92 10.72 -2.78
CA GLU A 812 23.25 10.70 -4.09
C GLU A 812 23.95 9.89 -5.21
N GLU A 813 25.13 9.33 -4.99
CA GLU A 813 25.80 8.48 -5.99
C GLU A 813 25.08 7.12 -6.12
N GLU A 814 24.93 6.61 -7.36
CA GLU A 814 24.33 5.30 -7.58
C GLU A 814 25.24 4.17 -7.10
N ILE A 815 24.75 3.34 -6.18
CA ILE A 815 25.47 2.16 -5.69
C ILE A 815 25.35 1.08 -6.77
N THR A 816 26.49 0.72 -7.36
CA THR A 816 26.57 -0.18 -8.52
C THR A 816 27.61 -1.27 -8.34
N VAL A 817 27.33 -2.38 -9.02
CA VAL A 817 28.01 -3.69 -8.91
C VAL A 817 28.33 -4.23 -10.30
N SER A 818 29.32 -5.11 -10.44
CA SER A 818 29.51 -5.82 -11.72
C SER A 818 28.67 -7.10 -11.78
N TYR A 819 27.88 -7.26 -12.85
CA TYR A 819 27.12 -8.49 -13.13
C TYR A 819 27.94 -9.52 -13.92
N ILE A 820 29.06 -9.08 -14.49
CA ILE A 820 29.90 -9.81 -15.43
C ILE A 820 31.37 -9.65 -15.04
N ASP A 821 32.24 -10.49 -15.61
CA ASP A 821 33.65 -10.14 -15.68
C ASP A 821 33.81 -8.81 -16.45
N HIS A 822 34.50 -7.87 -15.84
CA HIS A 822 34.68 -6.51 -16.33
C HIS A 822 36.11 -6.26 -16.87
N LEU A 823 37.00 -7.26 -16.84
CA LEU A 823 38.35 -7.20 -17.41
C LEU A 823 38.40 -7.53 -18.91
N CYS A 824 37.29 -7.99 -19.51
CA CYS A 824 37.19 -8.16 -20.96
C CYS A 824 36.89 -6.84 -21.70
N CYS A 825 37.06 -6.87 -23.04
CA CYS A 825 36.89 -5.69 -23.88
C CYS A 825 35.44 -5.18 -23.89
N ARG A 826 35.24 -3.92 -24.29
CA ARG A 826 33.93 -3.25 -24.29
C ARG A 826 32.91 -4.00 -25.12
N ALA A 827 33.30 -4.60 -26.26
CA ALA A 827 32.40 -5.36 -27.10
C ALA A 827 31.81 -6.58 -26.35
N GLU A 828 32.68 -7.39 -25.74
CA GLU A 828 32.30 -8.58 -24.96
C GLU A 828 31.48 -8.20 -23.71
N ARG A 829 31.83 -7.10 -23.03
CA ARG A 829 31.05 -6.57 -21.90
C ARG A 829 29.62 -6.18 -22.32
N GLN A 830 29.46 -5.49 -23.44
CA GLN A 830 28.13 -5.12 -23.95
C GLN A 830 27.32 -6.34 -24.41
N GLU A 831 27.95 -7.27 -25.11
CA GLU A 831 27.31 -8.51 -25.57
C GLU A 831 26.79 -9.37 -24.41
N ARG A 832 27.58 -9.54 -23.34
CA ARG A 832 27.16 -10.28 -22.14
C ARG A 832 25.98 -9.62 -21.41
N LEU A 833 25.95 -8.30 -21.35
CA LEU A 833 24.86 -7.57 -20.69
C LEU A 833 23.58 -7.58 -21.53
N TYR A 834 23.71 -7.41 -22.85
CA TYR A 834 22.58 -7.46 -23.76
C TYR A 834 21.97 -8.88 -23.85
N SER A 835 22.81 -9.92 -23.89
CA SER A 835 22.33 -11.31 -24.02
C SER A 835 21.57 -11.84 -22.79
N LYS A 836 21.98 -11.49 -21.56
CA LYS A 836 21.26 -11.91 -20.33
C LYS A 836 20.25 -10.87 -19.82
N TRP A 837 20.51 -9.57 -19.92
CA TRP A 837 19.68 -8.51 -19.33
C TRP A 837 19.08 -7.50 -20.32
N ALA A 838 19.31 -7.65 -21.63
CA ALA A 838 18.74 -6.81 -22.69
C ALA A 838 18.97 -5.29 -22.55
N PHE A 839 20.11 -4.86 -22.00
CA PHE A 839 20.48 -3.44 -21.93
C PHE A 839 21.92 -3.18 -22.37
N GLU A 840 22.18 -1.96 -22.84
CA GLU A 840 23.53 -1.44 -23.11
C GLU A 840 24.07 -0.70 -21.88
N CYS A 841 25.29 -1.03 -21.44
CA CYS A 841 25.93 -0.32 -20.34
C CYS A 841 26.43 1.06 -20.77
N ARG A 842 26.11 2.08 -19.98
CA ARG A 842 26.56 3.48 -20.16
C ARG A 842 27.34 4.02 -18.96
N CYS A 843 27.98 3.12 -18.19
CA CYS A 843 28.89 3.49 -17.11
C CYS A 843 30.11 4.28 -17.62
N PRO A 844 30.91 4.94 -16.75
CA PRO A 844 32.06 5.75 -17.17
C PRO A 844 33.04 5.06 -18.13
N ALA A 845 33.28 3.75 -17.98
CA ALA A 845 34.14 2.97 -18.88
C ALA A 845 33.47 2.53 -20.21
N CYS A 846 32.14 2.58 -20.31
CA CYS A 846 31.41 2.21 -21.53
C CYS A 846 30.92 3.42 -22.33
N GLY A 847 30.70 4.55 -21.65
CA GLY A 847 30.23 5.83 -22.17
C GLY A 847 31.32 6.84 -22.48
N LEU A 848 32.59 6.43 -22.57
CA LEU A 848 33.65 7.27 -23.16
C LEU A 848 33.21 7.70 -24.57
N ASP A 849 33.39 8.97 -24.94
CA ASP A 849 32.98 9.44 -26.28
C ASP A 849 33.99 9.04 -27.36
N ASP A 850 35.29 9.23 -27.08
CA ASP A 850 36.38 8.95 -28.02
C ASP A 850 36.62 7.43 -28.21
N ASN A 851 36.77 7.02 -29.47
CA ASN A 851 37.09 5.66 -29.85
C ASN A 851 38.56 5.28 -29.53
N VAL A 852 39.49 6.24 -29.50
CA VAL A 852 40.87 5.99 -29.09
C VAL A 852 40.94 5.69 -27.60
N GLU A 853 40.24 6.43 -26.75
CA GLU A 853 40.17 6.12 -25.32
C GLU A 853 39.42 4.82 -25.01
N LYS A 854 38.39 4.43 -25.80
CA LYS A 854 37.79 3.08 -25.72
C LYS A 854 38.82 1.99 -26.00
N GLN A 855 39.60 2.13 -27.08
CA GLN A 855 40.65 1.15 -27.43
C GLN A 855 41.73 1.07 -26.36
N LYS A 856 42.17 2.21 -25.81
CA LYS A 856 43.11 2.23 -24.68
C LYS A 856 42.53 1.55 -23.44
N SER A 857 41.27 1.81 -23.08
CA SER A 857 40.59 1.15 -21.96
C SER A 857 40.54 -0.37 -22.15
N ASP A 858 40.19 -0.83 -23.36
CA ASP A 858 40.17 -2.25 -23.69
C ASP A 858 41.57 -2.88 -23.62
N SER A 859 42.63 -2.21 -24.11
CA SER A 859 44.01 -2.68 -23.95
C SER A 859 44.48 -2.72 -22.49
N ARG A 860 44.09 -1.74 -21.67
CA ARG A 860 44.40 -1.73 -20.22
C ARG A 860 43.70 -2.88 -19.50
N ARG A 861 42.42 -3.12 -19.82
CA ARG A 861 41.63 -4.23 -19.25
C ARG A 861 42.13 -5.60 -19.70
N GLU A 862 42.51 -5.77 -20.96
CA GLU A 862 43.11 -7.01 -21.48
C GLU A 862 44.45 -7.33 -20.79
N LEU A 863 45.30 -6.32 -20.57
CA LEU A 863 46.55 -6.46 -19.83
C LEU A 863 46.29 -6.81 -18.36
N LEU A 864 45.34 -6.13 -17.72
CA LEU A 864 44.89 -6.45 -16.36
C LEU A 864 44.35 -7.89 -16.26
N GLY A 865 43.60 -8.40 -17.24
CA GLY A 865 43.13 -9.78 -17.27
C GLY A 865 44.27 -10.80 -17.31
N LYS A 866 45.32 -10.53 -18.10
CA LYS A 866 46.55 -11.36 -18.17
C LYS A 866 47.33 -11.32 -16.85
N ASP A 867 47.48 -10.13 -16.25
CA ASP A 867 48.13 -9.95 -14.96
C ASP A 867 47.32 -10.59 -13.82
N TYR A 868 46.00 -10.48 -13.83
CA TYR A 868 45.10 -11.08 -12.85
C TYR A 868 45.24 -12.60 -12.83
N ALA A 869 45.22 -13.25 -14.00
CA ALA A 869 45.46 -14.69 -14.12
C ALA A 869 46.86 -15.10 -13.60
N TYR A 870 47.90 -14.35 -13.95
CA TYR A 870 49.27 -14.57 -13.48
C TYR A 870 49.41 -14.43 -11.96
N VAL A 871 48.83 -13.37 -11.38
CA VAL A 871 48.88 -13.10 -9.94
C VAL A 871 48.02 -14.09 -9.14
N GLN A 872 46.92 -14.60 -9.70
CA GLN A 872 46.18 -15.69 -9.09
C GLN A 872 46.97 -17.01 -9.03
N ASP A 873 47.89 -17.27 -9.95
CA ASP A 873 48.78 -18.43 -9.89
C ASP A 873 49.90 -18.23 -8.87
N LEU A 874 50.58 -17.07 -8.93
CA LEU A 874 51.56 -16.61 -7.94
C LEU A 874 51.07 -16.79 -6.50
N LEU A 875 49.82 -16.39 -6.20
CA LEU A 875 49.25 -16.45 -4.85
C LEU A 875 48.86 -17.87 -4.39
N LYS A 876 48.79 -18.86 -5.30
CA LYS A 876 48.56 -20.29 -4.98
C LYS A 876 49.87 -21.05 -4.80
N THR A 877 50.94 -20.57 -5.43
CA THR A 877 52.26 -21.22 -5.45
C THR A 877 53.18 -20.64 -4.35
N SER A 878 54.28 -21.34 -4.01
CA SER A 878 55.26 -20.79 -3.06
C SER A 878 55.91 -19.52 -3.61
N MET A 879 55.94 -18.44 -2.81
CA MET A 879 56.55 -17.16 -3.16
C MET A 879 58.03 -17.32 -3.59
N SER A 880 58.72 -18.30 -3.01
CA SER A 880 60.11 -18.65 -3.34
C SER A 880 60.35 -19.02 -4.80
N SER A 881 59.34 -19.49 -5.53
CA SER A 881 59.46 -19.84 -6.96
C SER A 881 59.38 -18.63 -7.90
N TYR A 882 58.84 -17.50 -7.41
CA TYR A 882 58.70 -16.26 -8.16
C TYR A 882 59.70 -15.19 -7.68
N CYS A 883 60.21 -15.32 -6.46
CA CYS A 883 61.23 -14.46 -5.84
C CYS A 883 62.52 -15.26 -5.53
N GLU A 884 63.00 -16.06 -6.48
CA GLU A 884 64.25 -16.85 -6.32
C GLU A 884 65.49 -15.97 -6.11
N ASP A 885 65.45 -14.74 -6.62
CA ASP A 885 66.48 -13.71 -6.45
C ASP A 885 65.83 -12.31 -6.38
N LEU A 886 66.59 -11.32 -5.91
CA LEU A 886 66.11 -9.93 -5.77
C LEU A 886 65.67 -9.30 -7.10
N HIS A 887 66.34 -9.63 -8.21
CA HIS A 887 66.03 -9.06 -9.53
C HIS A 887 64.69 -9.55 -10.09
N LYS A 888 64.32 -10.81 -9.81
CA LYS A 888 62.98 -11.35 -10.08
C LYS A 888 61.93 -10.69 -9.19
N ALA A 889 62.22 -10.49 -7.90
CA ALA A 889 61.32 -9.80 -6.98
C ALA A 889 61.07 -8.33 -7.38
N GLU A 890 62.11 -7.59 -7.79
CA GLU A 890 62.00 -6.21 -8.31
C GLU A 890 61.10 -6.15 -9.55
N LYS A 891 61.33 -7.00 -10.55
CA LYS A 891 60.47 -7.08 -11.74
C LYS A 891 59.02 -7.43 -11.42
N LEU A 892 58.79 -8.27 -10.40
CA LEU A 892 57.46 -8.60 -9.94
C LEU A 892 56.79 -7.40 -9.24
N ILE A 893 57.54 -6.63 -8.45
CA ILE A 893 57.09 -5.37 -7.84
C ILE A 893 56.72 -4.36 -8.93
N GLU A 894 57.57 -4.13 -9.92
CA GLU A 894 57.30 -3.22 -11.05
C GLU A 894 56.02 -3.60 -11.80
N ARG A 895 55.83 -4.90 -12.08
CA ARG A 895 54.62 -5.43 -12.72
C ARG A 895 53.39 -5.16 -11.86
N LEU A 896 53.42 -5.53 -10.57
CA LEU A 896 52.30 -5.34 -9.65
C LEU A 896 51.93 -3.85 -9.44
N GLN A 897 52.92 -2.97 -9.34
CA GLN A 897 52.72 -1.52 -9.26
C GLN A 897 52.10 -0.98 -10.56
N SER A 898 52.52 -1.49 -11.71
CA SER A 898 51.93 -1.16 -13.02
C SER A 898 50.46 -1.61 -13.09
N SER A 899 50.14 -2.84 -12.67
CA SER A 899 48.76 -3.34 -12.59
C SER A 899 47.90 -2.45 -11.66
N ILE A 900 48.42 -2.06 -10.48
CA ILE A 900 47.74 -1.14 -9.53
C ILE A 900 47.45 0.25 -10.16
N LEU A 901 48.36 0.76 -11.00
CA LEU A 901 48.12 2.01 -11.74
C LEU A 901 47.01 1.85 -12.79
N LEU A 902 46.99 0.73 -13.53
CA LEU A 902 45.93 0.42 -14.50
C LEU A 902 44.56 0.26 -13.83
N VAL A 903 44.51 -0.39 -12.66
CA VAL A 903 43.28 -0.49 -11.84
C VAL A 903 42.73 0.91 -11.49
N SER A 904 43.62 1.86 -11.15
CA SER A 904 43.25 3.25 -10.88
C SER A 904 42.65 3.93 -12.11
N GLN A 905 43.31 3.81 -13.26
CA GLN A 905 42.88 4.41 -14.53
C GLN A 905 41.52 3.88 -15.01
N GLU A 906 41.22 2.61 -14.72
CA GLU A 906 39.95 1.96 -15.09
C GLU A 906 38.86 2.02 -14.01
N ASN A 907 39.15 2.65 -12.85
CA ASN A 907 38.27 2.72 -11.68
C ASN A 907 37.81 1.35 -11.12
N LEU A 908 38.64 0.31 -11.26
CA LEU A 908 38.30 -1.08 -10.93
C LEU A 908 38.64 -1.43 -9.47
N HIS A 909 38.10 -0.66 -8.54
CA HIS A 909 38.55 -0.63 -7.15
C HIS A 909 38.56 -2.00 -6.44
N GLU A 910 37.68 -2.95 -6.83
CA GLU A 910 37.69 -4.32 -6.29
C GLU A 910 38.98 -5.10 -6.62
N GLU A 911 39.65 -4.79 -7.74
CA GLU A 911 40.87 -5.48 -8.19
C GLU A 911 42.10 -5.16 -7.33
N TYR A 912 42.06 -4.06 -6.57
CA TYR A 912 43.10 -3.79 -5.56
C TYR A 912 43.20 -4.89 -4.50
N ALA A 913 42.15 -5.67 -4.26
CA ALA A 913 42.19 -6.82 -3.35
C ALA A 913 43.21 -7.89 -3.80
N LEU A 914 43.35 -8.15 -5.11
CA LEU A 914 44.30 -9.13 -5.62
C LEU A 914 45.72 -8.54 -5.69
N PHE A 915 45.89 -7.46 -6.45
CA PHE A 915 47.22 -6.89 -6.73
C PHE A 915 47.87 -6.29 -5.47
N GLY A 916 47.08 -5.63 -4.61
CA GLY A 916 47.55 -5.08 -3.34
C GLY A 916 48.02 -6.16 -2.36
N ARG A 917 47.29 -7.29 -2.26
CA ARG A 917 47.70 -8.45 -1.45
C ARG A 917 48.98 -9.08 -1.98
N ALA A 918 49.10 -9.28 -3.30
CA ALA A 918 50.31 -9.82 -3.90
C ALA A 918 51.53 -8.93 -3.63
N LEU A 919 51.40 -7.61 -3.82
CA LEU A 919 52.48 -6.66 -3.59
C LEU A 919 52.93 -6.64 -2.12
N ALA A 920 51.98 -6.65 -1.17
CA ALA A 920 52.30 -6.74 0.26
C ALA A 920 53.04 -8.04 0.63
N LYS A 921 52.63 -9.18 0.05
CA LYS A 921 53.30 -10.47 0.27
C LYS A 921 54.70 -10.51 -0.33
N VAL A 922 54.92 -9.91 -1.50
CA VAL A 922 56.27 -9.81 -2.09
C VAL A 922 57.16 -8.93 -1.21
N TYR A 923 56.71 -7.74 -0.79
CA TYR A 923 57.47 -6.90 0.14
C TYR A 923 57.80 -7.60 1.46
N HIS A 924 56.85 -8.34 2.04
CA HIS A 924 57.10 -9.09 3.27
C HIS A 924 58.12 -10.23 3.06
N PHE A 925 58.07 -10.91 1.91
CA PHE A 925 59.00 -11.99 1.58
C PHE A 925 60.44 -11.51 1.38
N ILE A 926 60.65 -10.30 0.85
CA ILE A 926 61.98 -9.66 0.73
C ILE A 926 62.36 -8.81 1.95
N GLU A 927 61.67 -8.99 3.08
CA GLU A 927 61.91 -8.30 4.36
C GLU A 927 61.70 -6.77 4.37
N GLU A 928 61.11 -6.20 3.30
CA GLU A 928 60.71 -4.79 3.16
C GLU A 928 59.44 -4.45 3.97
N ASN A 929 59.48 -4.74 5.26
CA ASN A 929 58.32 -4.80 6.15
C ASN A 929 57.59 -3.46 6.31
N LYS A 930 58.27 -2.31 6.14
CA LYS A 930 57.63 -0.98 6.12
C LYS A 930 56.74 -0.79 4.89
N LEU A 931 57.24 -1.18 3.72
CA LEU A 931 56.47 -1.13 2.46
C LEU A 931 55.34 -2.17 2.47
N ALA A 932 55.59 -3.35 3.04
CA ALA A 932 54.56 -4.37 3.26
C ALA A 932 53.42 -3.83 4.13
N SER A 933 53.71 -3.28 5.32
CA SER A 933 52.71 -2.76 6.25
C SER A 933 51.92 -1.57 5.66
N ALA A 934 52.60 -0.63 4.99
CA ALA A 934 51.93 0.48 4.28
C ALA A 934 51.00 -0.01 3.14
N THR A 935 51.43 -1.03 2.39
CA THR A 935 50.63 -1.66 1.34
C THR A 935 49.42 -2.39 1.93
N CYS A 936 49.58 -3.10 3.06
CA CYS A 936 48.47 -3.70 3.80
C CYS A 936 47.46 -2.65 4.23
N ALA A 937 47.90 -1.59 4.93
CA ALA A 937 47.03 -0.54 5.44
C ALA A 937 46.18 0.12 4.34
N LYS A 938 46.73 0.28 3.12
CA LYS A 938 46.01 0.85 1.97
C LYS A 938 44.93 -0.07 1.38
N TYR A 939 45.14 -1.39 1.35
CA TYR A 939 44.29 -2.32 0.61
C TYR A 939 43.49 -3.32 1.47
N LEU A 940 43.73 -3.38 2.79
CA LEU A 940 43.07 -4.32 3.71
C LEU A 940 41.54 -4.13 3.79
N ALA A 941 41.04 -2.90 3.69
CA ALA A 941 39.60 -2.62 3.67
C ALA A 941 38.92 -3.16 2.39
N ILE A 942 39.58 -3.01 1.24
CA ILE A 942 39.09 -3.53 -0.05
C ILE A 942 39.13 -5.06 -0.06
N LEU A 943 40.22 -5.65 0.43
CA LEU A 943 40.31 -7.11 0.56
C LEU A 943 39.18 -7.66 1.44
N GLY A 944 38.83 -6.96 2.53
CA GLY A 944 37.69 -7.32 3.39
C GLY A 944 36.34 -7.15 2.70
N ALA A 945 36.16 -6.12 1.87
CA ALA A 945 34.96 -5.94 1.06
C ALA A 945 34.77 -7.02 -0.01
N VAL A 946 35.87 -7.52 -0.60
CA VAL A 946 35.86 -8.47 -1.74
C VAL A 946 35.89 -9.94 -1.31
N GLN A 947 36.65 -10.30 -0.26
CA GLN A 947 36.82 -11.69 0.22
C GLN A 947 36.14 -11.96 1.57
N GLY A 948 35.66 -10.93 2.25
CA GLY A 948 35.08 -11.00 3.59
C GLY A 948 36.05 -10.62 4.71
N PHE A 949 35.55 -9.85 5.67
CA PHE A 949 36.30 -9.49 6.87
C PHE A 949 36.51 -10.73 7.74
N GLY A 950 37.77 -11.16 7.89
CA GLY A 950 38.12 -12.40 8.58
C GLY A 950 38.37 -13.60 7.66
N SER A 951 38.35 -13.44 6.32
CA SER A 951 38.81 -14.49 5.41
C SER A 951 40.29 -14.86 5.68
N PRO A 952 40.76 -16.07 5.32
CA PRO A 952 42.17 -16.44 5.46
C PRO A 952 43.13 -15.45 4.78
N GLU A 953 42.75 -14.93 3.61
CA GLU A 953 43.48 -13.93 2.85
C GLU A 953 43.54 -12.58 3.58
N TRP A 954 42.43 -12.17 4.20
CA TRP A 954 42.35 -10.95 4.98
C TRP A 954 43.13 -11.04 6.29
N LEU A 955 43.06 -12.19 6.98
CA LEU A 955 43.83 -12.46 8.19
C LEU A 955 45.34 -12.54 7.92
N GLU A 956 45.75 -13.12 6.79
CA GLU A 956 47.14 -13.11 6.31
C GLU A 956 47.62 -11.68 6.05
N LEU A 957 46.85 -10.86 5.31
CA LEU A 957 47.26 -9.49 5.02
C LEU A 957 47.28 -8.63 6.31
N LYS A 958 46.35 -8.89 7.23
CA LYS A 958 46.31 -8.23 8.54
C LYS A 958 47.49 -8.64 9.43
N SER A 959 47.93 -9.91 9.40
CA SER A 959 49.06 -10.35 10.23
C SER A 959 50.37 -9.68 9.82
N ILE A 960 50.62 -9.57 8.51
CA ILE A 960 51.73 -8.81 7.90
C ILE A 960 51.72 -7.34 8.33
N MET A 961 50.53 -6.74 8.48
CA MET A 961 50.38 -5.36 8.97
C MET A 961 50.71 -5.25 10.47
N THR A 962 50.33 -6.25 11.28
CA THR A 962 50.49 -6.23 12.74
C THR A 962 51.88 -6.62 13.25
N THR A 963 52.67 -7.42 12.53
CA THR A 963 54.04 -7.82 12.94
C THR A 963 55.03 -6.66 13.07
N GLN A 964 54.65 -5.44 12.64
CA GLN A 964 55.39 -4.21 12.89
C GLN A 964 54.89 -3.39 14.10
N ARG A 965 53.72 -3.66 14.69
CA ARG A 965 53.27 -2.96 15.91
C ARG A 965 53.95 -3.48 17.17
N ASP A 966 54.18 -4.79 17.25
CA ASP A 966 54.82 -5.43 18.41
C ASP A 966 56.36 -5.33 18.41
N ASN A 967 56.94 -4.56 17.48
CA ASN A 967 58.38 -4.29 17.35
C ASN A 967 58.70 -2.78 17.48
N ILE A 968 57.79 -1.99 18.05
CA ILE A 968 57.94 -0.53 18.28
C ILE A 968 57.52 -0.17 19.73
N ASP A 969 57.81 -1.06 20.68
CA ASP A 969 57.91 -0.80 22.13
C ASP A 969 59.34 -1.14 22.59
#